data_AF-A0A956N809-F1
#
_entry.id   AF-A0A956N809-F1
#
_cell.length_a   1.000
_cell.length_b   1.000
_cell.length_c   1.000
_cell.angle_alpha   90.00
_cell.angle_beta   90.00
_cell.angle_gamma   90.00
#
_symmetry.space_group_name_H-M   'P 1'
#
loop_
_entity.id
_entity.type
_entity.pdbx_description
1 polymer ?
#
loop_
_entity_poly.entity_id
_entity_poly.type
_entity_poly.pdbx_seq_one_letter_code
_entity_poly.pdbx_strand_id
1 'polypeptide(L)'
;MSFRPPRAGAFLALPLSLLFISAAAAAPSVPAAATPAPEAPFRFVSAVLQTDAKDAIADRVRELGGDVTYTFENLDAVTVRLPADRLDELLADPRVRDASRAHDVRRAVVTPDLSRFAPAFGRSRPPVGDGTTIPVPGAERWRVRSVPVAEIASPGRDVTPGSFLGYDSVTGAAQSWEATGAGEGAVVAIIDSGVYSGHPMIEGNVIGGFNLVPEDEERAIDRDGDGTPENLSFDWDALQNNSHGTMVAGLIAGHAILELPADDPFAESVALNSPESIEIDGDTALLHLMGAAPGASLFGVKVFPYDGGSAPDARVAEAIDRLVTMKRHGELDLDVINMSLSGPVLFDGWNPLDRMVDRATYYGITCVSAAANEGPALITVGSPGSAITSLTAGGAVDPLHTRIAVEVLFGAPPGSGELFYPHGLQVVDFSARGLTGDGRVKPDLIASAFFLFSSNMIDVTGDRIPDVPSFGFGSGTSFATPTVSGCAALLHAWAKHEGRHARAPFIANVLKLGAQPIDGAFSERDQGRGFVSVPAALEELEEGHVWWSGWSDPSHPLAERVRMRGHVSRSTPELGPGETYDYLLEVPDGLAAIEMSFPGFTTGDVQNPFFGDEVQVTVHSAKRGGAGDYVFGGVLEGGESFVWPYPEPGTARVTIGGSLSNYSPVSATWEATSQRAHFEPDWTFVGQLRRDEIDAHPIEVPEGLDALGLRLEWKHDWTRWPTYDLDLWARSPSGAMIPFASIDSPELGLIENPEPGTWTLIVQDFGTVIHRERYRVEAFALNGGPVRAEGVMDAARPRITSVGPNPSRGGTDVSFSLPQRGPVRVRVYDVTGRLVRTVADEVREAGRSEVRWDGKTDGGANAAAGVYFVRLETERGSSSRKVVRMN
;
A
#
# COMPACT_ATOMS: atom_id res chain seq x y z
N MET A 1 -27.74 -26.42 43.53
CA MET A 1 -28.99 -26.95 42.94
C MET A 1 -28.87 -26.82 41.44
N SER A 2 -28.96 -27.92 40.71
CA SER A 2 -28.71 -27.98 39.26
C SER A 2 -29.80 -27.24 38.47
N PHE A 3 -29.42 -26.17 37.79
CA PHE A 3 -30.27 -25.51 36.80
C PHE A 3 -30.15 -26.26 35.47
N ARG A 4 -31.27 -26.81 35.01
CA ARG A 4 -31.43 -27.36 33.65
C ARG A 4 -31.81 -26.21 32.71
N PRO A 5 -31.30 -26.18 31.47
CA PRO A 5 -31.76 -25.24 30.46
C PRO A 5 -33.21 -25.55 30.04
N PRO A 6 -34.00 -24.55 29.63
CA PRO A 6 -35.37 -24.76 29.19
C PRO A 6 -35.39 -25.48 27.83
N ARG A 7 -36.40 -26.33 27.66
CA ARG A 7 -36.65 -27.12 26.45
C ARG A 7 -37.01 -26.22 25.29
N ALA A 8 -36.45 -26.52 24.11
CA ALA A 8 -36.86 -26.00 22.82
C ALA A 8 -38.38 -26.10 22.64
N GLY A 9 -39.04 -24.94 22.70
CA GLY A 9 -40.43 -24.77 22.30
C GLY A 9 -40.48 -24.48 20.81
N ALA A 10 -41.33 -25.23 20.11
CA ALA A 10 -41.53 -25.15 18.67
C ALA A 10 -41.82 -23.72 18.20
N PHE A 11 -40.84 -23.10 17.53
CA PHE A 11 -41.12 -21.98 16.63
C PHE A 11 -41.85 -22.52 15.41
N LEU A 12 -43.01 -21.93 15.12
CA LEU A 12 -43.75 -22.19 13.89
C LEU A 12 -42.81 -21.93 12.71
N ALA A 13 -42.60 -22.98 11.90
CA ALA A 13 -42.05 -22.85 10.57
C ALA A 13 -42.97 -21.93 9.74
N LEU A 14 -42.60 -20.66 9.62
CA LEU A 14 -43.08 -19.80 8.55
C LEU A 14 -42.36 -20.25 7.26
N PRO A 15 -43.09 -20.44 6.14
CA PRO A 15 -42.45 -20.84 4.91
C PRO A 15 -41.70 -19.61 4.36
N LEU A 16 -40.39 -19.55 4.57
CA LEU A 16 -39.51 -18.75 3.72
C LEU A 16 -39.49 -19.41 2.34
N SER A 17 -40.52 -19.16 1.55
CA SER A 17 -40.52 -19.41 0.12
C SER A 17 -39.73 -18.30 -0.57
N LEU A 18 -38.41 -18.31 -0.39
CA LEU A 18 -37.48 -17.77 -1.37
C LEU A 18 -37.07 -18.94 -2.26
N LEU A 19 -37.34 -18.80 -3.56
CA LEU A 19 -37.01 -19.77 -4.59
C LEU A 19 -35.50 -20.09 -4.58
N PHE A 20 -35.12 -21.19 -3.95
CA PHE A 20 -33.84 -21.85 -4.19
C PHE A 20 -33.89 -22.54 -5.56
N ILE A 21 -33.55 -21.79 -6.60
CA ILE A 21 -33.10 -22.41 -7.85
C ILE A 21 -31.64 -22.75 -7.65
N SER A 22 -31.36 -24.05 -7.48
CA SER A 22 -30.05 -24.66 -7.69
C SER A 22 -29.61 -24.39 -9.13
N ALA A 23 -28.98 -23.24 -9.37
CA ALA A 23 -28.20 -23.00 -10.55
C ALA A 23 -26.75 -23.24 -10.15
N ALA A 24 -26.10 -24.23 -10.77
CA ALA A 24 -24.65 -24.38 -10.75
C ALA A 24 -24.04 -23.03 -11.17
N ALA A 25 -23.61 -22.24 -10.19
CA ALA A 25 -22.91 -21.00 -10.45
C ALA A 25 -21.52 -21.41 -10.94
N ALA A 26 -21.20 -21.05 -12.17
CA ALA A 26 -19.80 -21.01 -12.57
C ALA A 26 -19.06 -20.20 -11.51
N ALA A 27 -17.94 -20.73 -11.01
CA ALA A 27 -17.04 -20.02 -10.12
C ALA A 27 -16.91 -18.58 -10.61
N PRO A 28 -17.08 -17.57 -9.73
CA PRO A 28 -16.85 -16.20 -10.14
C PRO A 28 -15.43 -16.17 -10.68
N SER A 29 -15.29 -15.95 -11.98
CA SER A 29 -14.03 -15.45 -12.49
C SER A 29 -13.80 -14.17 -11.70
N VAL A 30 -12.71 -14.13 -10.93
CA VAL A 30 -12.08 -12.85 -10.62
C VAL A 30 -12.07 -12.14 -11.97
N PRO A 31 -12.78 -11.02 -12.16
CA PRO A 31 -12.62 -10.28 -13.40
C PRO A 31 -11.11 -10.08 -13.48
N ALA A 32 -10.48 -10.68 -14.51
CA ALA A 32 -9.06 -10.45 -14.80
C ALA A 32 -8.87 -8.97 -14.55
N ALA A 33 -8.03 -8.63 -13.56
CA ALA A 33 -7.94 -7.27 -13.04
C ALA A 33 -8.02 -6.36 -14.24
N ALA A 34 -9.13 -5.62 -14.38
CA ALA A 34 -9.30 -4.80 -15.57
C ALA A 34 -8.06 -3.93 -15.55
N THR A 35 -7.16 -4.15 -16.52
CA THR A 35 -6.02 -3.29 -16.73
C THR A 35 -6.64 -1.91 -16.72
N PRO A 36 -6.29 -1.03 -15.77
CA PRO A 36 -6.93 0.27 -15.66
C PRO A 36 -6.95 0.84 -17.08
N ALA A 37 -8.15 1.18 -17.56
CA ALA A 37 -8.32 1.64 -18.93
C ALA A 37 -7.23 2.68 -19.19
N PRO A 38 -6.45 2.57 -20.28
CA PRO A 38 -5.29 3.43 -20.49
C PRO A 38 -5.73 4.88 -20.31
N GLU A 39 -5.27 5.49 -19.21
CA GLU A 39 -5.53 6.89 -18.95
C GLU A 39 -4.96 7.67 -20.13
N ALA A 40 -5.68 8.73 -20.55
CA ALA A 40 -5.23 9.55 -21.66
C ALA A 40 -3.75 9.96 -21.46
N PRO A 41 -2.91 9.95 -22.51
CA PRO A 41 -1.48 10.20 -22.41
C PRO A 41 -1.22 11.47 -21.60
N PHE A 42 -0.55 11.33 -20.45
CA PHE A 42 -0.24 12.46 -19.60
C PHE A 42 0.64 13.45 -20.38
N ARG A 43 0.08 14.62 -20.72
CA ARG A 43 0.86 15.72 -21.30
C ARG A 43 1.95 16.21 -20.34
N PHE A 44 1.73 16.04 -19.03
CA PHE A 44 2.65 16.41 -17.94
C PHE A 44 2.68 15.31 -16.87
N VAL A 45 3.85 15.06 -16.30
CA VAL A 45 4.09 14.15 -15.16
C VAL A 45 4.46 14.94 -13.92
N SER A 46 4.05 14.45 -12.74
CA SER A 46 4.48 14.95 -11.44
C SER A 46 5.50 14.02 -10.81
N ALA A 47 6.52 14.55 -10.15
CA ALA A 47 7.58 13.76 -9.52
C ALA A 47 8.14 14.43 -8.26
N VAL A 48 8.63 13.63 -7.30
CA VAL A 48 9.43 14.09 -6.16
C VAL A 48 10.89 13.77 -6.42
N LEU A 49 11.73 14.80 -6.52
CA LEU A 49 13.16 14.66 -6.82
C LEU A 49 13.98 14.89 -5.56
N GLN A 50 14.79 13.92 -5.15
CA GLN A 50 15.73 14.13 -4.05
C GLN A 50 16.97 14.88 -4.55
N THR A 51 17.24 16.01 -3.91
CA THR A 51 18.36 16.88 -4.25
C THR A 51 18.69 17.81 -3.09
N ASP A 52 19.99 17.99 -2.84
CA ASP A 52 20.51 19.06 -1.98
C ASP A 52 20.70 20.38 -2.75
N ALA A 53 20.56 20.37 -4.07
CA ALA A 53 20.72 21.51 -4.97
C ALA A 53 19.36 22.02 -5.49
N LYS A 54 18.40 22.22 -4.57
CA LYS A 54 16.98 22.53 -4.87
C LYS A 54 16.81 23.67 -5.87
N ASP A 55 17.48 24.80 -5.66
CA ASP A 55 17.40 25.96 -6.56
C ASP A 55 17.86 25.63 -7.99
N ALA A 56 18.95 24.86 -8.08
CA ALA A 56 19.56 24.54 -9.36
C ALA A 56 18.73 23.52 -10.17
N ILE A 57 18.03 22.61 -9.47
CA ILE A 57 17.03 21.72 -10.06
C ILE A 57 15.77 22.50 -10.44
N ALA A 58 15.35 23.46 -9.62
CA ALA A 58 14.20 24.30 -9.93
C ALA A 58 14.39 25.10 -11.23
N ASP A 59 15.58 25.66 -11.43
CA ASP A 59 15.93 26.33 -12.68
C ASP A 59 15.92 25.36 -13.86
N ARG A 60 16.47 24.15 -13.68
CA ARG A 60 16.47 23.11 -14.71
C ARG A 60 15.06 22.68 -15.12
N VAL A 61 14.14 22.53 -14.16
CA VAL A 61 12.74 22.18 -14.43
C VAL A 61 12.07 23.25 -15.30
N ARG A 62 12.30 24.54 -14.99
CA ARG A 62 11.78 25.66 -15.78
C ARG A 62 12.36 25.68 -17.19
N GLU A 63 13.66 25.38 -17.36
CA GLU A 63 14.29 25.25 -18.68
C GLU A 63 13.65 24.15 -19.54
N LEU A 64 13.17 23.07 -18.91
CA LEU A 64 12.49 21.96 -19.58
C LEU A 64 11.01 22.24 -19.85
N GLY A 65 10.49 23.42 -19.47
CA GLY A 65 9.10 23.80 -19.64
C GLY A 65 8.15 23.19 -18.60
N GLY A 66 8.69 22.78 -17.44
CA GLY A 66 7.92 22.40 -16.27
C GLY A 66 7.94 23.46 -15.17
N ASP A 67 7.27 23.15 -14.07
CA ASP A 67 7.15 23.97 -12.88
C ASP A 67 7.56 23.18 -11.63
N VAL A 68 8.17 23.86 -10.67
CA VAL A 68 8.34 23.32 -9.31
C VAL A 68 7.07 23.61 -8.54
N THR A 69 6.35 22.56 -8.16
CA THR A 69 5.07 22.68 -7.43
C THR A 69 5.31 22.83 -5.93
N TYR A 70 6.38 22.26 -5.38
CA TYR A 70 6.73 22.39 -3.97
C TYR A 70 8.24 22.25 -3.72
N THR A 71 8.77 22.99 -2.75
CA THR A 71 10.16 22.87 -2.28
C THR A 71 10.15 22.52 -0.81
N PHE A 72 10.57 21.32 -0.47
CA PHE A 72 10.51 20.82 0.90
C PHE A 72 11.46 21.60 1.80
N GLU A 73 11.04 21.93 3.01
CA GLU A 73 11.92 22.55 4.01
C GLU A 73 12.63 21.49 4.85
N ASN A 74 11.94 20.40 5.18
CA ASN A 74 12.42 19.40 6.13
C ASN A 74 13.02 18.15 5.46
N LEU A 75 13.02 18.11 4.12
CA LEU A 75 13.58 17.05 3.30
C LEU A 75 14.42 17.66 2.17
N ASP A 76 15.53 17.02 1.79
CA ASP A 76 16.33 17.41 0.62
C ASP A 76 15.63 16.94 -0.67
N ALA A 77 14.48 17.54 -0.97
CA ALA A 77 13.68 17.21 -2.14
C ALA A 77 12.90 18.42 -2.71
N VAL A 78 12.43 18.28 -3.96
CA VAL A 78 11.48 19.19 -4.62
C VAL A 78 10.40 18.38 -5.34
N THR A 79 9.17 18.87 -5.37
CA THR A 79 8.11 18.34 -6.23
C THR A 79 8.05 19.16 -7.51
N VAL A 80 7.95 18.47 -8.65
CA VAL A 80 7.96 19.07 -9.98
C VAL A 80 6.78 18.57 -10.80
N ARG A 81 6.31 19.37 -11.75
CA ARG A 81 5.38 19.01 -12.82
C ARG A 81 6.01 19.40 -14.14
N LEU A 82 6.21 18.47 -15.07
CA LEU A 82 6.91 18.75 -16.33
C LEU A 82 6.35 17.94 -17.50
N PRO A 83 6.57 18.36 -18.77
CA PRO A 83 6.18 17.56 -19.92
C PRO A 83 6.76 16.15 -19.85
N ALA A 84 5.93 15.14 -20.11
CA ALA A 84 6.30 13.73 -19.93
C ALA A 84 7.52 13.33 -20.79
N ASP A 85 7.64 13.89 -21.99
CA ASP A 85 8.74 13.68 -22.94
C ASP A 85 10.07 14.32 -22.53
N ARG A 86 10.07 15.17 -21.48
CA ARG A 86 11.27 15.85 -20.96
C ARG A 86 11.75 15.29 -19.63
N LEU A 87 11.03 14.33 -19.07
CA LEU A 87 11.39 13.70 -17.80
C LEU A 87 12.78 13.07 -17.83
N ASP A 88 13.09 12.30 -18.87
CA ASP A 88 14.39 11.61 -19.00
C ASP A 88 15.56 12.60 -19.02
N GLU A 89 15.36 13.81 -19.58
CA GLU A 89 16.38 14.87 -19.59
C GLU A 89 16.60 15.50 -18.20
N LEU A 90 15.57 15.53 -17.36
CA LEU A 90 15.67 15.97 -15.96
C LEU A 90 16.35 14.92 -15.09
N LEU A 91 15.98 13.65 -15.27
CA LEU A 91 16.53 12.52 -14.52
C LEU A 91 18.03 12.29 -14.79
N ALA A 92 18.52 12.68 -15.96
CA ALA A 92 19.94 12.62 -16.30
C ALA A 92 20.80 13.70 -15.62
N ASP A 93 20.20 14.67 -14.91
CA ASP A 93 20.94 15.72 -14.22
C ASP A 93 21.68 15.16 -13.00
N PRO A 94 23.03 15.28 -12.91
CA PRO A 94 23.82 14.68 -11.84
C PRO A 94 23.55 15.28 -10.44
N ARG A 95 22.76 16.36 -10.36
CA ARG A 95 22.31 16.97 -9.10
C ARG A 95 21.04 16.32 -8.55
N VAL A 96 20.33 15.53 -9.36
CA VAL A 96 19.29 14.63 -8.88
C VAL A 96 20.00 13.41 -8.30
N ARG A 97 19.92 13.26 -6.98
CA ARG A 97 20.65 12.19 -6.26
C ARG A 97 19.90 10.87 -6.29
N ASP A 98 18.59 10.98 -6.20
CA ASP A 98 17.65 9.88 -6.26
C ASP A 98 16.39 10.45 -6.90
N ALA A 99 15.95 9.78 -7.96
CA ALA A 99 14.66 10.00 -8.56
C ALA A 99 13.77 8.86 -8.10
N SER A 100 13.49 8.83 -6.81
CA SER A 100 12.46 7.98 -6.28
C SER A 100 11.16 8.41 -6.94
N ARG A 101 10.79 7.70 -8.01
CA ARG A 101 9.47 7.69 -8.64
C ARG A 101 9.15 8.98 -9.39
N ALA A 102 9.48 8.98 -10.68
CA ALA A 102 8.89 9.90 -11.64
C ALA A 102 7.49 9.48 -12.11
N HIS A 103 6.82 8.64 -11.34
CA HIS A 103 5.46 8.19 -11.58
C HIS A 103 4.63 8.58 -10.37
N ASP A 104 3.56 9.32 -10.65
CA ASP A 104 2.61 9.86 -9.69
C ASP A 104 1.87 8.70 -9.01
N VAL A 105 2.51 8.01 -8.05
CA VAL A 105 1.86 6.97 -7.26
C VAL A 105 0.72 7.66 -6.51
N ARG A 106 -0.50 7.29 -6.88
CA ARG A 106 -1.70 7.84 -6.27
C ARG A 106 -2.16 6.94 -5.13
N ARG A 107 -2.47 7.57 -4.02
CA ARG A 107 -3.11 7.00 -2.83
C ARG A 107 -4.61 7.11 -2.98
N ALA A 108 -5.32 6.17 -2.39
CA ALA A 108 -6.76 6.25 -2.27
C ALA A 108 -7.14 6.34 -0.79
N VAL A 109 -8.36 6.81 -0.55
CA VAL A 109 -9.06 6.52 0.69
C VAL A 109 -9.16 4.99 0.83
N VAL A 110 -8.83 4.48 2.01
CA VAL A 110 -8.67 3.03 2.21
C VAL A 110 -10.04 2.40 2.51
N THR A 111 -10.77 2.01 1.47
CA THR A 111 -12.07 1.33 1.57
C THR A 111 -11.96 -0.14 1.16
N PRO A 112 -12.62 -1.08 1.87
CA PRO A 112 -12.60 -2.49 1.52
C PRO A 112 -13.66 -2.78 0.45
N ASP A 113 -13.39 -3.77 -0.40
CA ASP A 113 -14.41 -4.33 -1.28
C ASP A 113 -15.39 -5.21 -0.49
N LEU A 114 -16.50 -4.60 -0.07
CA LEU A 114 -17.56 -5.29 0.65
C LEU A 114 -18.34 -6.27 -0.22
N SER A 115 -18.13 -6.29 -1.55
CA SER A 115 -18.78 -7.24 -2.45
C SER A 115 -18.32 -8.68 -2.24
N ARG A 116 -17.17 -8.91 -1.59
CA ARG A 116 -16.73 -10.25 -1.18
C ARG A 116 -17.63 -10.87 -0.11
N PHE A 117 -18.33 -10.05 0.65
CA PHE A 117 -19.34 -10.53 1.59
C PHE A 117 -20.71 -10.70 0.91
N ALA A 118 -20.90 -10.29 -0.35
CA ALA A 118 -22.16 -10.33 -1.12
C ALA A 118 -22.88 -11.69 -1.21
N PRO A 119 -22.24 -12.87 -1.10
CA PRO A 119 -22.98 -14.13 -0.97
C PRO A 119 -23.97 -14.10 0.21
N ALA A 120 -23.67 -13.35 1.27
CA ALA A 120 -24.57 -13.09 2.40
C ALA A 120 -25.68 -12.05 2.12
N PHE A 121 -25.62 -11.28 1.02
CA PHE A 121 -26.46 -10.10 0.74
C PHE A 121 -27.59 -10.37 -0.27
N GLY A 122 -27.86 -11.64 -0.60
CA GLY A 122 -29.04 -11.99 -1.41
C GLY A 122 -29.18 -11.18 -2.71
N ARG A 123 -28.15 -11.18 -3.55
CA ARG A 123 -28.17 -10.66 -4.95
C ARG A 123 -28.59 -9.19 -5.13
N SER A 124 -28.41 -8.34 -4.13
CA SER A 124 -28.43 -6.88 -4.32
C SER A 124 -27.14 -6.32 -3.76
N ARG A 125 -26.36 -5.59 -4.56
CA ARG A 125 -25.28 -4.75 -4.03
C ARG A 125 -25.86 -3.93 -2.88
N PRO A 126 -25.21 -3.83 -1.70
CA PRO A 126 -25.57 -2.79 -0.75
C PRO A 126 -25.57 -1.45 -1.52
N PRO A 127 -26.52 -0.53 -1.26
CA PRO A 127 -26.50 0.78 -1.88
C PRO A 127 -25.15 1.41 -1.55
N VAL A 128 -24.29 1.48 -2.56
CA VAL A 128 -22.98 2.09 -2.42
C VAL A 128 -23.27 3.57 -2.22
N GLY A 129 -22.97 4.10 -1.03
CA GLY A 129 -22.92 5.53 -0.77
C GLY A 129 -21.80 6.19 -1.60
N ASP A 130 -21.09 7.16 -1.02
CA ASP A 130 -19.94 7.84 -1.65
C ASP A 130 -18.69 6.93 -1.86
N GLY A 131 -18.88 5.61 -1.87
CA GLY A 131 -17.83 4.61 -2.00
C GLY A 131 -17.12 4.25 -0.69
N THR A 132 -17.43 4.92 0.43
CA THR A 132 -16.72 4.73 1.71
C THR A 132 -17.60 4.21 2.85
N THR A 133 -18.90 4.52 2.83
CA THR A 133 -19.79 4.31 3.99
C THR A 133 -21.17 3.82 3.56
N ILE A 134 -21.87 3.18 4.51
CA ILE A 134 -23.25 2.72 4.35
C ILE A 134 -24.13 3.56 5.28
N PRO A 135 -24.95 4.49 4.74
CA PRO A 135 -25.87 5.29 5.55
C PRO A 135 -26.90 4.42 6.28
N VAL A 136 -27.27 4.81 7.51
CA VAL A 136 -28.29 4.08 8.26
C VAL A 136 -29.70 4.45 7.76
N PRO A 137 -30.54 3.47 7.36
CA PRO A 137 -31.92 3.76 6.98
C PRO A 137 -32.71 4.41 8.11
N GLY A 138 -33.37 5.54 7.84
CA GLY A 138 -34.18 6.23 8.83
C GLY A 138 -33.45 7.32 9.62
N ALA A 139 -32.13 7.46 9.42
CA ALA A 139 -31.30 8.43 10.14
C ALA A 139 -31.70 9.89 9.90
N GLU A 140 -32.47 10.20 8.84
CA GLU A 140 -33.02 11.53 8.59
C GLU A 140 -33.99 12.02 9.68
N ARG A 141 -34.47 11.12 10.53
CA ARG A 141 -35.35 11.42 11.67
C ARG A 141 -34.60 11.72 12.96
N TRP A 142 -33.29 11.47 12.99
CA TRP A 142 -32.47 11.62 14.18
C TRP A 142 -32.09 13.08 14.39
N ARG A 143 -31.86 13.45 15.64
CA ARG A 143 -31.29 14.74 16.03
C ARG A 143 -29.98 14.49 16.73
N VAL A 144 -29.04 15.42 16.59
CA VAL A 144 -27.78 15.36 17.32
C VAL A 144 -27.58 16.66 18.07
N ARG A 145 -26.94 16.58 19.23
CA ARG A 145 -26.43 17.75 19.94
C ARG A 145 -25.01 17.52 20.40
N SER A 146 -24.16 18.54 20.27
CA SER A 146 -22.81 18.55 20.80
C SER A 146 -22.84 18.52 22.34
N VAL A 147 -21.88 17.83 22.93
CA VAL A 147 -21.62 17.81 24.38
C VAL A 147 -20.40 18.68 24.65
N PRO A 148 -20.48 19.77 25.42
CA PRO A 148 -19.33 20.62 25.65
C PRO A 148 -18.15 19.82 26.24
N VAL A 149 -16.96 19.92 25.63
CA VAL A 149 -15.76 19.15 26.03
C VAL A 149 -15.45 19.28 27.53
N ALA A 150 -15.60 20.48 28.09
CA ALA A 150 -15.39 20.74 29.52
C ALA A 150 -16.29 19.89 30.44
N GLU A 151 -17.45 19.45 29.94
CA GLU A 151 -18.36 18.59 30.67
C GLU A 151 -17.94 17.12 30.69
N ILE A 152 -17.09 16.69 29.75
CA ILE A 152 -16.58 15.32 29.60
C ILE A 152 -15.44 15.04 30.58
N ALA A 153 -14.49 15.97 30.72
CA ALA A 153 -13.28 15.80 31.55
C ALA A 153 -13.44 16.21 33.03
N SER A 154 -14.66 16.51 33.50
CA SER A 154 -14.91 17.04 34.85
C SER A 154 -14.86 15.94 35.94
N PRO A 155 -14.03 16.08 37.01
CA PRO A 155 -13.90 15.08 38.08
C PRO A 155 -15.22 14.77 38.79
N GLY A 156 -15.50 13.49 39.01
CA GLY A 156 -16.68 13.01 39.75
C GLY A 156 -18.01 13.11 38.99
N ARG A 157 -17.99 13.41 37.68
CA ARG A 157 -19.15 13.22 36.82
C ARG A 157 -19.14 11.80 36.23
N ASP A 158 -20.28 11.15 36.33
CA ASP A 158 -20.63 9.93 35.61
C ASP A 158 -21.01 10.33 34.17
N VAL A 159 -20.05 10.79 33.35
CA VAL A 159 -20.34 11.23 31.97
C VAL A 159 -20.48 10.03 31.01
N THR A 160 -20.35 8.82 31.52
CA THR A 160 -20.37 7.58 30.76
C THR A 160 -21.61 6.74 31.07
N PRO A 161 -22.75 6.95 30.41
CA PRO A 161 -23.24 5.86 29.58
C PRO A 161 -22.09 5.47 28.64
N GLY A 162 -21.77 4.18 28.54
CA GLY A 162 -20.64 3.72 27.72
C GLY A 162 -20.71 4.32 26.32
N SER A 163 -19.61 4.81 25.75
CA SER A 163 -19.71 5.35 24.39
C SER A 163 -20.07 4.24 23.41
N PHE A 164 -21.05 4.47 22.53
CA PHE A 164 -21.45 3.49 21.51
C PHE A 164 -20.32 3.15 20.54
N LEU A 165 -19.36 4.07 20.35
CA LEU A 165 -18.17 3.82 19.53
C LEU A 165 -17.24 2.74 20.12
N GLY A 166 -17.63 2.10 21.22
CA GLY A 166 -17.01 0.91 21.77
C GLY A 166 -15.74 1.19 22.59
N TYR A 167 -15.38 2.45 22.80
CA TYR A 167 -14.09 2.77 23.42
C TYR A 167 -13.98 2.36 24.89
N ASP A 168 -15.09 2.20 25.60
CA ASP A 168 -15.15 1.73 26.98
C ASP A 168 -14.93 0.21 27.10
N SER A 169 -15.53 -0.55 26.18
CA SER A 169 -15.56 -2.02 26.19
C SER A 169 -14.46 -2.67 25.36
N VAL A 170 -13.87 -1.92 24.41
CA VAL A 170 -12.92 -2.44 23.42
C VAL A 170 -11.50 -1.89 23.62
N THR A 171 -11.32 -0.58 23.86
CA THR A 171 -9.97 0.05 23.99
C THR A 171 -9.60 0.52 25.41
N GLY A 172 -10.60 0.71 26.28
CA GLY A 172 -10.43 1.35 27.59
C GLY A 172 -10.16 2.86 27.55
N ALA A 173 -10.43 3.54 26.43
CA ALA A 173 -10.14 4.98 26.30
C ALA A 173 -10.94 5.82 27.31
N ALA A 174 -12.24 5.54 27.48
CA ALA A 174 -13.08 6.28 28.42
C ALA A 174 -12.66 6.12 29.88
N GLN A 175 -12.19 4.93 30.25
CA GLN A 175 -11.62 4.65 31.57
C GLN A 175 -10.37 5.50 31.85
N SER A 176 -9.72 5.98 30.79
CA SER A 176 -8.50 6.78 30.87
C SER A 176 -8.76 8.29 30.80
N TRP A 177 -9.99 8.75 30.50
CA TRP A 177 -10.28 10.17 30.30
C TRP A 177 -10.03 11.05 31.52
N GLU A 178 -10.33 10.57 32.73
CA GLU A 178 -10.07 11.34 33.95
C GLU A 178 -8.56 11.61 34.12
N ALA A 179 -7.72 10.59 33.92
CA ALA A 179 -6.27 10.71 34.04
C ALA A 179 -5.65 11.55 32.90
N THR A 180 -6.21 11.43 31.69
CA THR A 180 -5.66 12.04 30.47
C THR A 180 -6.29 13.39 30.13
N GLY A 181 -7.28 13.84 30.91
CA GLY A 181 -8.13 14.99 30.60
C GLY A 181 -8.89 14.82 29.27
N ALA A 182 -9.28 13.60 28.93
CA ALA A 182 -9.95 13.24 27.68
C ALA A 182 -9.23 13.66 26.39
N GLY A 183 -7.92 13.93 26.44
CA GLY A 183 -7.14 14.41 25.31
C GLY A 183 -6.98 15.94 25.24
N GLU A 184 -7.46 16.68 26.23
CA GLU A 184 -7.29 18.14 26.29
C GLU A 184 -5.82 18.54 26.15
N GLY A 185 -5.56 19.55 25.30
CA GLY A 185 -4.21 20.03 25.01
C GLY A 185 -3.41 19.19 24.00
N ALA A 186 -3.93 18.03 23.56
CA ALA A 186 -3.38 17.32 22.42
C ALA A 186 -3.92 17.88 21.10
N VAL A 187 -3.07 17.98 20.08
CA VAL A 187 -3.43 18.41 18.73
C VAL A 187 -3.21 17.28 17.72
N VAL A 188 -4.27 16.93 16.99
CA VAL A 188 -4.26 15.89 15.96
C VAL A 188 -4.53 16.51 14.58
N ALA A 189 -3.56 16.39 13.67
CA ALA A 189 -3.78 16.73 12.26
C ALA A 189 -4.33 15.53 11.50
N ILE A 190 -5.34 15.76 10.67
CA ILE A 190 -6.03 14.75 9.86
C ILE A 190 -5.72 15.01 8.39
N ILE A 191 -4.86 14.19 7.79
CA ILE A 191 -4.55 14.26 6.36
C ILE A 191 -5.52 13.35 5.61
N ASP A 192 -6.56 13.94 4.99
CA ASP A 192 -7.70 13.19 4.44
C ASP A 192 -8.48 14.01 3.37
N SER A 193 -9.77 13.71 3.15
CA SER A 193 -10.66 14.40 2.19
C SER A 193 -11.10 15.81 2.61
N GLY A 194 -10.78 16.20 3.84
CA GLY A 194 -11.28 17.40 4.51
C GLY A 194 -12.04 17.06 5.78
N VAL A 195 -12.27 18.05 6.64
CA VAL A 195 -12.97 17.89 7.93
C VAL A 195 -14.03 18.98 8.04
N TYR A 196 -15.30 18.60 7.94
CA TYR A 196 -16.40 19.55 8.05
C TYR A 196 -16.57 20.01 9.50
N SER A 197 -16.02 21.18 9.80
CA SER A 197 -15.98 21.76 11.15
C SER A 197 -17.38 22.10 11.72
N GLY A 198 -18.38 22.24 10.85
CA GLY A 198 -19.78 22.46 11.23
C GLY A 198 -20.54 21.20 11.67
N HIS A 199 -19.93 20.00 11.66
CA HIS A 199 -20.62 18.79 12.10
C HIS A 199 -20.76 18.77 13.64
N PRO A 200 -21.97 18.62 14.22
CA PRO A 200 -22.16 18.67 15.67
C PRO A 200 -21.38 17.62 16.48
N MET A 201 -20.95 16.53 15.85
CA MET A 201 -20.09 15.52 16.49
C MET A 201 -18.73 16.08 16.92
N ILE A 202 -18.19 17.08 16.22
CA ILE A 202 -16.82 17.60 16.43
C ILE A 202 -16.81 19.13 16.60
N GLU A 203 -17.97 19.71 16.84
CA GLU A 203 -18.16 21.16 16.94
C GLU A 203 -17.29 21.75 18.05
N GLY A 204 -16.41 22.69 17.71
CA GLY A 204 -15.52 23.35 18.67
C GLY A 204 -14.17 22.66 18.90
N ASN A 205 -13.94 21.46 18.37
CA ASN A 205 -12.61 20.80 18.41
C ASN A 205 -11.72 21.19 17.23
N VAL A 206 -12.30 21.62 16.10
CA VAL A 206 -11.53 21.96 14.90
C VAL A 206 -10.92 23.36 15.03
N ILE A 207 -9.59 23.43 15.10
CA ILE A 207 -8.84 24.68 15.34
C ILE A 207 -8.29 25.33 14.06
N GLY A 208 -8.41 24.66 12.91
CA GLY A 208 -7.99 25.18 11.62
C GLY A 208 -7.71 24.07 10.61
N GLY A 209 -7.23 24.47 9.44
CA GLY A 209 -6.89 23.54 8.37
C GLY A 209 -6.41 24.22 7.10
N PHE A 210 -6.02 23.42 6.11
CA PHE A 210 -5.70 23.91 4.77
C PHE A 210 -6.01 22.87 3.68
N ASN A 211 -6.23 23.37 2.45
CA ASN A 211 -6.46 22.57 1.26
C ASN A 211 -5.21 22.53 0.36
N LEU A 212 -4.81 21.34 -0.08
CA LEU A 212 -3.74 21.12 -1.07
C LEU A 212 -4.25 20.57 -2.42
N VAL A 213 -5.55 20.38 -2.59
CA VAL A 213 -6.14 19.95 -3.85
C VAL A 213 -6.29 21.16 -4.76
N PRO A 214 -5.67 21.15 -5.96
CA PRO A 214 -5.84 22.22 -6.92
C PRO A 214 -7.29 22.36 -7.41
N GLU A 215 -7.76 23.58 -7.59
CA GLU A 215 -9.14 23.84 -8.04
C GLU A 215 -9.42 23.28 -9.46
N ASP A 216 -8.41 23.22 -10.33
CA ASP A 216 -8.54 22.61 -11.65
C ASP A 216 -8.72 21.09 -11.58
N GLU A 217 -8.13 20.42 -10.58
CA GLU A 217 -8.36 18.99 -10.31
C GLU A 217 -9.79 18.77 -9.82
N GLU A 218 -10.28 19.60 -8.90
CA GLU A 218 -11.67 19.52 -8.41
C GLU A 218 -12.68 19.72 -9.54
N ARG A 219 -12.45 20.71 -10.42
CA ARG A 219 -13.34 21.01 -11.55
C ARG A 219 -13.26 19.99 -12.70
N ALA A 220 -12.20 19.19 -12.76
CA ALA A 220 -12.05 18.16 -13.79
C ALA A 220 -12.89 16.89 -13.53
N ILE A 221 -13.49 16.76 -12.34
CA ILE A 221 -14.27 15.60 -11.91
C ILE A 221 -15.69 15.56 -12.54
N ASP A 222 -16.09 16.58 -13.31
CA ASP A 222 -17.37 16.69 -14.03
C ASP A 222 -17.61 15.52 -15.00
N ARG A 223 -18.21 14.44 -14.48
CA ARG A 223 -18.44 13.16 -15.19
C ARG A 223 -19.73 13.12 -16.00
N ASP A 224 -20.68 14.00 -15.74
CA ASP A 224 -22.04 13.89 -16.32
C ASP A 224 -22.42 15.06 -17.23
N GLY A 225 -21.61 16.12 -17.33
CA GLY A 225 -21.90 17.25 -18.21
C GLY A 225 -23.17 18.00 -17.85
N ASP A 226 -23.69 17.79 -16.63
CA ASP A 226 -24.72 18.59 -15.99
C ASP A 226 -24.16 19.90 -15.41
N GLY A 227 -22.83 20.04 -15.43
CA GLY A 227 -22.08 21.16 -14.92
C GLY A 227 -21.88 21.00 -13.42
N THR A 228 -20.63 20.99 -12.99
CA THR A 228 -20.29 21.23 -11.57
C THR A 228 -21.10 22.43 -11.07
N PRO A 229 -21.95 22.29 -10.02
CA PRO A 229 -22.76 23.38 -9.53
C PRO A 229 -21.88 24.60 -9.27
N GLU A 230 -22.23 25.76 -9.84
CA GLU A 230 -21.39 26.98 -9.80
C GLU A 230 -21.05 27.46 -8.37
N ASN A 231 -21.67 26.87 -7.34
CA ASN A 231 -21.57 27.25 -5.93
C ASN A 231 -20.93 26.19 -5.01
N LEU A 232 -20.15 25.22 -5.53
CA LEU A 232 -19.40 24.30 -4.66
C LEU A 232 -18.23 25.02 -3.97
N SER A 233 -18.11 24.84 -2.64
CA SER A 233 -16.89 25.14 -1.92
C SER A 233 -15.95 23.94 -2.01
N PHE A 234 -14.68 24.18 -2.35
CA PHE A 234 -13.61 23.18 -2.35
C PHE A 234 -12.65 23.38 -1.17
N ASP A 235 -13.05 24.17 -0.17
CA ASP A 235 -12.21 24.39 1.01
C ASP A 235 -12.07 23.11 1.85
N TRP A 236 -11.08 23.08 2.73
CA TRP A 236 -10.77 21.90 3.55
C TRP A 236 -11.89 21.52 4.53
N ASP A 237 -12.75 22.47 4.92
CA ASP A 237 -13.90 22.28 5.80
C ASP A 237 -15.24 22.39 5.07
N ALA A 238 -15.25 22.21 3.75
CA ALA A 238 -16.49 22.22 2.99
C ALA A 238 -17.38 21.00 3.32
N LEU A 239 -18.69 21.24 3.49
CA LEU A 239 -19.73 20.20 3.57
C LEU A 239 -19.69 19.27 2.35
N GLN A 240 -19.20 19.80 1.22
CA GLN A 240 -19.11 19.11 -0.06
C GLN A 240 -17.92 18.15 -0.17
N ASN A 241 -17.07 18.05 0.84
CA ASN A 241 -16.02 17.04 0.82
C ASN A 241 -16.60 15.65 1.06
N ASN A 242 -15.88 14.63 0.58
CA ASN A 242 -16.18 13.24 0.88
C ASN A 242 -16.21 13.04 2.41
N SER A 243 -17.17 12.24 2.88
CA SER A 243 -17.47 12.09 4.32
C SER A 243 -16.31 11.51 5.14
N HIS A 244 -15.38 10.79 4.49
CA HIS A 244 -14.34 10.02 5.14
C HIS A 244 -13.52 10.81 6.19
N GLY A 245 -12.95 11.96 5.84
CA GLY A 245 -12.16 12.75 6.78
C GLY A 245 -12.96 13.28 7.98
N THR A 246 -14.26 13.53 7.82
CA THR A 246 -15.16 13.92 8.92
C THR A 246 -15.50 12.72 9.80
N MET A 247 -15.70 11.52 9.22
CA MET A 247 -15.85 10.28 9.99
C MET A 247 -14.62 10.01 10.87
N VAL A 248 -13.42 10.15 10.29
CA VAL A 248 -12.13 9.99 10.95
C VAL A 248 -12.01 10.98 12.13
N ALA A 249 -12.37 12.24 11.91
CA ALA A 249 -12.42 13.25 12.97
C ALA A 249 -13.36 12.87 14.11
N GLY A 250 -14.54 12.34 13.79
CA GLY A 250 -15.53 11.85 14.76
C GLY A 250 -15.02 10.70 15.63
N LEU A 251 -14.32 9.73 15.04
CA LEU A 251 -13.72 8.62 15.79
C LEU A 251 -12.57 9.07 16.71
N ILE A 252 -11.84 10.14 16.33
CA ILE A 252 -10.79 10.70 17.18
C ILE A 252 -11.39 11.51 18.32
N ALA A 253 -12.18 12.54 18.03
CA ALA A 253 -12.56 13.56 19.01
C ALA A 253 -14.07 13.88 19.03
N GLY A 254 -14.90 12.92 18.62
CA GLY A 254 -16.35 13.04 18.68
C GLY A 254 -16.86 13.29 20.10
N HIS A 255 -17.88 14.13 20.24
CA HIS A 255 -18.52 14.45 21.52
C HIS A 255 -19.97 14.87 21.31
N ALA A 256 -20.84 13.92 21.03
CA ALA A 256 -22.25 14.22 20.79
C ALA A 256 -23.20 13.21 21.43
N ILE A 257 -24.44 13.64 21.57
CA ILE A 257 -25.57 12.77 21.91
C ILE A 257 -26.51 12.75 20.72
N LEU A 258 -26.80 11.54 20.25
CA LEU A 258 -27.77 11.26 19.21
C LEU A 258 -29.12 10.97 19.88
N GLU A 259 -30.14 11.73 19.48
CA GLU A 259 -31.52 11.59 19.94
C GLU A 259 -32.33 10.95 18.80
N LEU A 260 -32.87 9.76 19.07
CA LEU A 260 -33.60 8.95 18.09
C LEU A 260 -34.89 8.38 18.74
N PRO A 261 -35.92 8.03 17.95
CA PRO A 261 -37.11 7.38 18.49
C PRO A 261 -36.74 6.09 19.25
N ALA A 262 -37.37 5.84 20.41
CA ALA A 262 -37.08 4.64 21.20
C ALA A 262 -37.50 3.32 20.49
N ASP A 263 -38.40 3.41 19.52
CA ASP A 263 -38.83 2.30 18.65
C ASP A 263 -38.06 2.23 17.31
N ASP A 264 -36.98 3.01 17.18
CA ASP A 264 -36.08 2.92 16.03
C ASP A 264 -35.31 1.57 16.09
N PRO A 265 -35.27 0.78 15.00
CA PRO A 265 -34.56 -0.51 14.99
C PRO A 265 -33.08 -0.40 15.41
N PHE A 266 -32.43 0.73 15.11
CA PHE A 266 -31.07 1.00 15.56
C PHE A 266 -31.03 1.18 17.09
N ALA A 267 -31.95 1.95 17.67
CA ALA A 267 -32.05 2.10 19.13
C ALA A 267 -32.32 0.75 19.83
N GLU A 268 -33.23 -0.07 19.31
CA GLU A 268 -33.56 -1.39 19.85
C GLU A 268 -32.35 -2.33 19.82
N SER A 269 -31.61 -2.34 18.70
CA SER A 269 -30.42 -3.16 18.52
C SER A 269 -29.28 -2.74 19.47
N VAL A 270 -29.05 -1.43 19.61
CA VAL A 270 -28.08 -0.88 20.56
C VAL A 270 -28.48 -1.23 22.00
N ALA A 271 -29.74 -1.06 22.38
CA ALA A 271 -30.21 -1.36 23.74
C ALA A 271 -30.03 -2.84 24.13
N LEU A 272 -29.99 -3.75 23.17
CA LEU A 272 -29.71 -5.17 23.41
C LEU A 272 -28.21 -5.48 23.46
N ASN A 273 -27.42 -4.90 22.56
CA ASN A 273 -26.01 -5.25 22.38
C ASN A 273 -25.04 -4.39 23.21
N SER A 274 -25.43 -3.16 23.57
CA SER A 274 -24.69 -2.22 24.43
C SER A 274 -25.66 -1.35 25.24
N PRO A 275 -26.40 -1.96 26.20
CA PRO A 275 -27.38 -1.24 27.04
C PRO A 275 -26.75 -0.10 27.85
N GLU A 276 -25.46 -0.17 28.14
CA GLU A 276 -24.72 0.89 28.82
C GLU A 276 -24.57 2.16 27.97
N SER A 277 -24.69 2.07 26.63
CA SER A 277 -24.46 3.20 25.73
C SER A 277 -25.67 4.05 25.41
N ILE A 278 -26.85 3.57 25.79
CA ILE A 278 -28.13 4.16 25.41
C ILE A 278 -29.04 4.34 26.63
N GLU A 279 -29.61 5.53 26.75
CA GLU A 279 -30.63 5.85 27.75
C GLU A 279 -32.00 5.96 27.05
N ILE A 280 -33.03 5.31 27.61
CA ILE A 280 -34.40 5.42 27.10
C ILE A 280 -35.21 6.36 28.01
N ASP A 281 -35.57 7.53 27.49
CA ASP A 281 -36.43 8.52 28.14
C ASP A 281 -37.77 8.66 27.40
N GLY A 282 -38.78 7.94 27.88
CA GLY A 282 -40.11 7.90 27.25
C GLY A 282 -40.05 7.31 25.84
N ASP A 283 -40.39 8.13 24.85
CA ASP A 283 -40.40 7.75 23.43
C ASP A 283 -39.08 8.11 22.71
N THR A 284 -38.07 8.60 23.44
CA THR A 284 -36.76 8.99 22.89
C THR A 284 -35.65 8.14 23.50
N ALA A 285 -34.73 7.69 22.65
CA ALA A 285 -33.46 7.11 23.05
C ALA A 285 -32.35 8.14 22.88
N LEU A 286 -31.43 8.17 23.84
CA LEU A 286 -30.26 9.05 23.89
C LEU A 286 -29.01 8.18 23.80
N LEU A 287 -28.29 8.27 22.69
CA LEU A 287 -27.09 7.48 22.41
C LEU A 287 -25.85 8.37 22.49
N HIS A 288 -24.88 7.99 23.32
CA HIS A 288 -23.65 8.74 23.50
C HIS A 288 -22.61 8.35 22.45
N LEU A 289 -22.12 9.35 21.70
CA LEU A 289 -21.12 9.21 20.63
C LEU A 289 -19.87 9.99 21.03
N MET A 290 -18.99 9.35 21.79
CA MET A 290 -17.71 9.92 22.22
C MET A 290 -16.56 9.24 21.48
N GLY A 291 -15.70 10.03 20.84
CA GLY A 291 -14.46 9.58 20.20
C GLY A 291 -13.45 9.05 21.21
N ALA A 292 -12.32 8.50 20.75
CA ALA A 292 -11.28 8.00 21.64
C ALA A 292 -10.68 9.10 22.54
N ALA A 293 -10.49 10.31 22.02
CA ALA A 293 -10.00 11.51 22.70
C ALA A 293 -10.91 12.73 22.46
N PRO A 294 -12.11 12.78 23.10
CA PRO A 294 -13.11 13.81 22.87
C PRO A 294 -12.64 15.25 23.10
N GLY A 295 -11.60 15.47 23.91
CA GLY A 295 -11.03 16.78 24.20
C GLY A 295 -9.85 17.19 23.32
N ALA A 296 -9.42 16.33 22.38
CA ALA A 296 -8.33 16.65 21.47
C ALA A 296 -8.74 17.72 20.44
N SER A 297 -7.84 18.66 20.17
CA SER A 297 -8.01 19.63 19.09
C SER A 297 -7.67 19.00 17.73
N LEU A 298 -8.46 19.30 16.71
CA LEU A 298 -8.34 18.75 15.36
C LEU A 298 -7.85 19.81 14.37
N PHE A 299 -6.96 19.43 13.47
CA PHE A 299 -6.47 20.28 12.38
C PHE A 299 -6.67 19.57 11.02
N GLY A 300 -7.56 20.09 10.17
CA GLY A 300 -7.97 19.45 8.92
C GLY A 300 -7.00 19.71 7.76
N VAL A 301 -6.51 18.67 7.09
CA VAL A 301 -5.64 18.79 5.93
C VAL A 301 -6.22 18.02 4.75
N LYS A 302 -6.75 18.77 3.77
CA LYS A 302 -7.40 18.18 2.60
C LYS A 302 -6.36 17.86 1.52
N VAL A 303 -6.25 16.57 1.18
CA VAL A 303 -5.40 16.04 0.11
C VAL A 303 -6.17 15.28 -0.97
N PHE A 304 -7.36 14.77 -0.67
CA PHE A 304 -8.23 14.13 -1.64
C PHE A 304 -9.25 15.11 -2.22
N PRO A 305 -9.58 15.00 -3.51
CA PRO A 305 -10.66 15.77 -4.12
C PRO A 305 -12.00 15.57 -3.42
N TYR A 306 -12.98 16.43 -3.70
CA TYR A 306 -14.26 16.48 -2.99
C TYR A 306 -15.08 15.18 -3.11
N ASP A 307 -14.85 14.37 -4.15
CA ASP A 307 -15.49 13.08 -4.37
C ASP A 307 -14.80 11.91 -3.63
N GLY A 308 -13.63 12.14 -3.03
CA GLY A 308 -12.82 11.10 -2.39
C GLY A 308 -11.98 10.30 -3.39
N GLY A 309 -11.70 10.87 -4.56
CA GLY A 309 -10.76 10.33 -5.54
C GLY A 309 -9.34 10.17 -4.98
N SER A 310 -8.37 9.91 -5.85
CA SER A 310 -7.01 9.59 -5.43
C SER A 310 -6.13 10.85 -5.24
N ALA A 311 -5.13 10.77 -4.36
CA ALA A 311 -4.19 11.84 -4.08
C ALA A 311 -2.74 11.39 -4.39
N PRO A 312 -1.91 12.23 -4.99
CA PRO A 312 -0.53 11.88 -5.29
C PRO A 312 0.35 11.86 -4.03
N ASP A 313 1.30 10.93 -3.95
CA ASP A 313 2.29 10.80 -2.85
C ASP A 313 2.93 12.14 -2.49
N ALA A 314 3.26 12.93 -3.52
CA ALA A 314 3.91 14.22 -3.36
C ALA A 314 3.07 15.21 -2.54
N ARG A 315 1.74 15.21 -2.72
CA ARG A 315 0.81 16.09 -1.99
C ARG A 315 0.71 15.68 -0.53
N VAL A 316 0.69 14.38 -0.25
CA VAL A 316 0.70 13.86 1.13
C VAL A 316 2.03 14.19 1.80
N ALA A 317 3.16 14.03 1.12
CA ALA A 317 4.47 14.42 1.65
C ALA A 317 4.56 15.93 1.90
N GLU A 318 4.03 16.76 1.00
CA GLU A 318 3.91 18.21 1.18
C GLU A 318 3.06 18.58 2.41
N ALA A 319 1.92 17.91 2.62
CA ALA A 319 1.09 18.10 3.80
C ALA A 319 1.90 17.87 5.09
N ILE A 320 2.65 16.77 5.16
CA ILE A 320 3.48 16.45 6.33
C ILE A 320 4.59 17.51 6.49
N ASP A 321 5.25 17.94 5.42
CA ASP A 321 6.31 18.96 5.47
C ASP A 321 5.78 20.30 6.02
N ARG A 322 4.62 20.76 5.55
CA ARG A 322 3.97 21.97 6.05
C ARG A 322 3.61 21.86 7.53
N LEU A 323 3.03 20.74 7.96
CA LEU A 323 2.69 20.50 9.37
C LEU A 323 3.94 20.47 10.27
N VAL A 324 5.02 19.84 9.81
CA VAL A 324 6.31 19.85 10.51
C VAL A 324 6.86 21.26 10.62
N THR A 325 6.80 22.06 9.55
CA THR A 325 7.24 23.46 9.56
C THR A 325 6.41 24.29 10.54
N MET A 326 5.08 24.15 10.54
CA MET A 326 4.21 24.83 11.52
C MET A 326 4.58 24.47 12.96
N LYS A 327 4.86 23.19 13.25
CA LYS A 327 5.34 22.76 14.57
C LYS A 327 6.69 23.39 14.94
N ARG A 328 7.66 23.35 14.02
CA ARG A 328 9.00 23.92 14.25
C ARG A 328 8.98 25.43 14.46
N HIS A 329 8.04 26.12 13.83
CA HIS A 329 7.87 27.57 13.97
C HIS A 329 7.00 27.96 15.18
N GLY A 330 6.42 26.98 15.89
CA GLY A 330 5.55 27.23 17.03
C GLY A 330 4.16 27.75 16.64
N GLU A 331 3.76 27.56 15.39
CA GLU A 331 2.43 27.92 14.87
C GLU A 331 1.37 26.89 15.26
N LEU A 332 1.77 25.62 15.43
CA LEU A 332 0.88 24.52 15.82
C LEU A 332 1.61 23.58 16.80
N ASP A 333 1.07 23.34 17.99
CA ASP A 333 1.62 22.35 18.93
C ASP A 333 1.20 20.92 18.57
N LEU A 334 1.53 20.51 17.34
CA LEU A 334 1.06 19.26 16.74
C LEU A 334 1.66 18.04 17.44
N ASP A 335 0.82 17.11 17.91
CA ASP A 335 1.27 15.89 18.60
C ASP A 335 1.10 14.63 17.76
N VAL A 336 0.01 14.56 16.97
CA VAL A 336 -0.34 13.37 16.20
C VAL A 336 -0.69 13.77 14.76
N ILE A 337 -0.21 12.99 13.79
CA ILE A 337 -0.71 13.03 12.41
C ILE A 337 -1.45 11.71 12.16
N ASN A 338 -2.75 11.81 11.87
CA ASN A 338 -3.57 10.72 11.40
C ASN A 338 -3.54 10.66 9.86
N MET A 339 -3.15 9.52 9.31
CA MET A 339 -3.19 9.21 7.88
C MET A 339 -4.04 7.96 7.66
N SER A 340 -5.35 8.15 7.54
CA SER A 340 -6.32 7.10 7.20
C SER A 340 -6.31 6.77 5.69
N LEU A 341 -5.10 6.71 5.12
CA LEU A 341 -4.81 6.49 3.72
C LEU A 341 -3.63 5.53 3.57
N SER A 342 -3.56 4.87 2.42
CA SER A 342 -2.45 3.98 2.07
C SER A 342 -2.35 3.85 0.54
N GLY A 343 -1.34 3.14 0.08
CA GLY A 343 -1.18 2.79 -1.33
C GLY A 343 -0.17 1.65 -1.49
N PRO A 344 0.38 1.44 -2.70
CA PRO A 344 1.07 0.20 -3.02
C PRO A 344 2.37 -0.02 -2.21
N VAL A 345 2.73 -1.30 -2.10
CA VAL A 345 3.94 -1.81 -1.43
C VAL A 345 5.09 -1.80 -2.43
N LEU A 346 5.78 -0.66 -2.54
CA LEU A 346 6.83 -0.48 -3.55
C LEU A 346 8.25 -0.52 -2.95
N PHE A 347 8.53 0.37 -1.99
CA PHE A 347 9.86 0.51 -1.39
C PHE A 347 9.71 0.87 0.09
N ASP A 348 9.43 -0.16 0.88
CA ASP A 348 9.03 -0.03 2.27
C ASP A 348 10.06 0.70 3.12
N GLY A 349 9.65 1.79 3.75
CA GLY A 349 10.48 2.59 4.65
C GLY A 349 11.40 3.59 3.96
N TRP A 350 11.51 3.57 2.62
CA TRP A 350 12.56 4.31 1.92
C TRP A 350 12.05 5.28 0.87
N ASN A 351 10.77 5.24 0.55
CA ASN A 351 10.20 6.21 -0.37
C ASN A 351 10.07 7.61 0.27
N PRO A 352 9.98 8.69 -0.54
CA PRO A 352 9.93 10.06 -0.01
C PRO A 352 8.83 10.30 1.02
N LEU A 353 7.65 9.71 0.82
CA LEU A 353 6.55 9.82 1.77
C LEU A 353 6.90 9.16 3.10
N ASP A 354 7.40 7.92 3.10
CA ASP A 354 7.85 7.21 4.30
C ASP A 354 8.97 7.98 5.02
N ARG A 355 9.92 8.53 4.27
CA ARG A 355 11.00 9.36 4.82
C ARG A 355 10.49 10.66 5.43
N MET A 356 9.40 11.21 4.89
CA MET A 356 8.74 12.38 5.44
C MET A 356 7.99 12.03 6.74
N VAL A 357 7.37 10.86 6.82
CA VAL A 357 6.83 10.32 8.08
C VAL A 357 7.92 10.17 9.14
N ASP A 358 9.05 9.57 8.77
CA ASP A 358 10.20 9.44 9.68
C ASP A 358 10.77 10.80 10.12
N ARG A 359 10.71 11.80 9.24
CA ARG A 359 11.07 13.18 9.56
C ARG A 359 10.09 13.83 10.52
N ALA A 360 8.78 13.62 10.37
CA ALA A 360 7.78 14.13 11.30
C ALA A 360 7.96 13.53 12.70
N THR A 361 8.21 12.22 12.80
CA THR A 361 8.54 11.57 14.08
C THR A 361 9.79 12.15 14.73
N TYR A 362 10.83 12.45 13.93
CA TYR A 362 12.04 13.12 14.44
C TYR A 362 11.74 14.47 15.10
N TYR A 363 10.76 15.22 14.58
CA TYR A 363 10.30 16.49 15.16
C TYR A 363 9.24 16.33 16.25
N GLY A 364 9.05 15.11 16.76
CA GLY A 364 8.22 14.83 17.93
C GLY A 364 6.73 14.70 17.62
N ILE A 365 6.37 14.33 16.40
CA ILE A 365 4.97 14.06 16.00
C ILE A 365 4.75 12.56 15.89
N THR A 366 3.75 12.01 16.57
CA THR A 366 3.38 10.60 16.42
C THR A 366 2.59 10.44 15.12
N CYS A 367 3.17 9.81 14.11
CA CYS A 367 2.46 9.51 12.87
C CYS A 367 1.75 8.15 12.97
N VAL A 368 0.44 8.15 12.71
CA VAL A 368 -0.39 6.94 12.70
C VAL A 368 -0.92 6.73 11.29
N SER A 369 -0.78 5.51 10.75
CA SER A 369 -1.14 5.20 9.36
C SER A 369 -1.95 3.92 9.24
N ALA A 370 -2.89 3.89 8.29
CA ALA A 370 -3.61 2.67 7.94
C ALA A 370 -2.66 1.62 7.34
N ALA A 371 -2.86 0.35 7.71
CA ALA A 371 -2.06 -0.76 7.17
C ALA A 371 -2.30 -0.99 5.66
N ALA A 372 -3.47 -0.61 5.13
CA ALA A 372 -4.08 -0.96 3.83
C ALA A 372 -5.15 -2.06 3.94
N ASN A 373 -5.99 -2.18 2.91
CA ASN A 373 -7.08 -3.15 2.81
C ASN A 373 -6.77 -4.27 1.79
N GLU A 374 -5.49 -4.60 1.64
CA GLU A 374 -4.98 -5.53 0.63
C GLU A 374 -4.74 -6.94 1.18
N GLY A 375 -5.22 -7.24 2.39
CA GLY A 375 -5.24 -8.60 2.95
C GLY A 375 -6.18 -9.54 2.20
N PRO A 376 -6.18 -10.85 2.50
CA PRO A 376 -5.52 -11.49 3.65
C PRO A 376 -4.08 -11.96 3.38
N ALA A 377 -3.56 -11.79 2.16
CA ALA A 377 -2.20 -12.24 1.84
C ALA A 377 -1.12 -11.48 2.64
N LEU A 378 0.00 -12.16 2.90
CA LEU A 378 1.18 -11.56 3.54
C LEU A 378 1.87 -10.52 2.63
N ILE A 379 2.62 -9.62 3.26
CA ILE A 379 3.43 -8.57 2.61
C ILE A 379 2.54 -7.61 1.82
N THR A 380 1.52 -7.10 2.51
CA THR A 380 0.50 -6.22 1.92
C THR A 380 0.39 -4.87 2.63
N VAL A 381 1.24 -4.62 3.64
CA VAL A 381 1.28 -3.34 4.35
C VAL A 381 1.86 -2.25 3.45
N GLY A 382 1.00 -1.29 3.09
CA GLY A 382 1.33 -0.18 2.20
C GLY A 382 2.04 0.99 2.86
N SER A 383 2.59 1.88 2.04
CA SER A 383 3.06 3.20 2.46
C SER A 383 1.87 4.18 2.66
N PRO A 384 1.87 5.09 3.65
CA PRO A 384 2.92 5.39 4.62
C PRO A 384 3.03 4.42 5.82
N GLY A 385 2.15 3.43 5.92
CA GLY A 385 2.19 2.41 6.98
C GLY A 385 3.48 1.58 7.01
N SER A 386 4.21 1.50 5.91
CA SER A 386 5.52 0.83 5.86
C SER A 386 6.70 1.71 6.26
N ALA A 387 6.50 2.99 6.62
CA ALA A 387 7.56 3.84 7.19
C ALA A 387 8.15 3.25 8.49
N ILE A 388 9.42 3.55 8.79
CA ILE A 388 10.14 2.94 9.92
C ILE A 388 9.51 3.32 11.25
N THR A 389 9.12 4.58 11.37
CA THR A 389 8.62 5.15 12.63
C THR A 389 7.10 5.32 12.69
N SER A 390 6.38 5.05 11.58
CA SER A 390 4.92 5.09 11.60
C SER A 390 4.39 4.10 12.63
N LEU A 391 3.32 4.47 13.33
CA LEU A 391 2.50 3.56 14.11
C LEU A 391 1.38 3.05 13.21
N THR A 392 1.51 1.82 12.74
CA THR A 392 0.65 1.28 11.68
C THR A 392 -0.51 0.49 12.27
N ALA A 393 -1.73 0.92 11.99
CA ALA A 393 -2.96 0.32 12.49
C ALA A 393 -3.53 -0.69 11.49
N GLY A 394 -3.57 -1.97 11.89
CA GLY A 394 -4.35 -3.00 11.19
C GLY A 394 -5.79 -3.03 11.69
N GLY A 395 -6.62 -3.81 10.99
CA GLY A 395 -8.05 -3.86 11.23
C GLY A 395 -8.51 -5.12 11.95
N ALA A 396 -9.43 -4.94 12.88
CA ALA A 396 -10.15 -6.01 13.55
C ALA A 396 -11.66 -5.87 13.36
N VAL A 397 -12.36 -7.00 13.44
CA VAL A 397 -13.80 -7.04 13.64
C VAL A 397 -14.06 -6.95 15.13
N ASP A 398 -14.96 -6.06 15.55
CA ASP A 398 -15.50 -6.07 16.90
C ASP A 398 -16.96 -6.55 16.93
N PRO A 399 -17.36 -7.29 17.99
CA PRO A 399 -18.70 -7.87 18.05
C PRO A 399 -19.81 -6.83 18.14
N LEU A 400 -19.57 -5.70 18.82
CA LEU A 400 -20.58 -4.68 19.07
C LEU A 400 -21.11 -4.10 17.76
N HIS A 401 -20.21 -3.52 16.98
CA HIS A 401 -20.57 -2.86 15.74
C HIS A 401 -21.08 -3.86 14.69
N THR A 402 -20.43 -5.01 14.59
CA THR A 402 -20.77 -6.03 13.59
C THR A 402 -22.18 -6.59 13.80
N ARG A 403 -22.54 -6.91 15.04
CA ARG A 403 -23.88 -7.46 15.35
C ARG A 403 -24.98 -6.45 15.05
N ILE A 404 -24.78 -5.19 15.45
CA ILE A 404 -25.76 -4.12 15.24
C ILE A 404 -25.88 -3.76 13.75
N ALA A 405 -24.75 -3.62 13.04
CA ALA A 405 -24.76 -3.34 11.62
C ALA A 405 -25.50 -4.44 10.84
N VAL A 406 -25.30 -5.71 11.20
CA VAL A 406 -26.04 -6.83 10.59
C VAL A 406 -27.54 -6.76 10.88
N GLU A 407 -27.94 -6.39 12.09
CA GLU A 407 -29.36 -6.25 12.42
C GLU A 407 -30.01 -5.10 11.63
N VAL A 408 -29.35 -3.95 11.60
CA VAL A 408 -29.93 -2.70 11.08
C VAL A 408 -29.85 -2.62 9.57
N LEU A 409 -28.71 -2.96 8.96
CA LEU A 409 -28.52 -2.85 7.51
C LEU A 409 -29.27 -3.93 6.73
N PHE A 410 -29.56 -5.07 7.36
CA PHE A 410 -30.22 -6.21 6.71
C PHE A 410 -31.66 -6.41 7.17
N GLY A 411 -32.16 -5.54 8.07
CA GLY A 411 -33.51 -5.65 8.63
C GLY A 411 -33.73 -6.96 9.40
N ALA A 412 -32.66 -7.51 9.99
CA ALA A 412 -32.77 -8.71 10.80
C ALA A 412 -33.36 -8.35 12.19
N PRO A 413 -34.09 -9.27 12.84
CA PRO A 413 -34.66 -8.98 14.16
C PRO A 413 -33.58 -8.56 15.17
N PRO A 414 -33.84 -7.59 16.05
CA PRO A 414 -32.88 -7.19 17.09
C PRO A 414 -32.42 -8.38 17.94
N GLY A 415 -31.13 -8.46 18.23
CA GLY A 415 -30.45 -9.57 18.91
C GLY A 415 -30.06 -10.76 18.02
N SER A 416 -30.43 -10.76 16.73
CA SER A 416 -30.04 -11.83 15.80
C SER A 416 -28.60 -11.70 15.29
N GLY A 417 -27.94 -10.57 15.49
CA GLY A 417 -26.55 -10.35 15.13
C GLY A 417 -25.60 -11.31 15.86
N GLU A 418 -25.94 -11.74 17.07
CA GLU A 418 -25.18 -12.78 17.81
C GLU A 418 -25.16 -14.13 17.06
N LEU A 419 -26.20 -14.42 16.26
CA LEU A 419 -26.23 -15.62 15.40
C LEU A 419 -25.39 -15.46 14.12
N PHE A 420 -25.12 -14.23 13.72
CA PHE A 420 -24.25 -13.95 12.57
C PHE A 420 -22.79 -13.94 13.00
N TYR A 421 -22.49 -13.29 14.13
CA TYR A 421 -21.15 -13.14 14.68
C TYR A 421 -21.12 -13.45 16.18
N PRO A 422 -21.02 -14.74 16.57
CA PRO A 422 -21.00 -15.14 17.98
C PRO A 422 -19.61 -14.96 18.64
N HIS A 423 -18.61 -14.50 17.88
CA HIS A 423 -17.21 -14.49 18.30
C HIS A 423 -16.81 -13.22 19.06
N GLY A 424 -15.62 -13.27 19.65
CA GLY A 424 -14.91 -12.09 20.16
C GLY A 424 -14.19 -11.34 19.02
N LEU A 425 -13.14 -10.60 19.35
CA LEU A 425 -12.32 -9.90 18.36
C LEU A 425 -11.65 -10.88 17.39
N GLN A 426 -11.60 -10.53 16.10
CA GLN A 426 -10.85 -11.24 15.06
C GLN A 426 -10.15 -10.24 14.14
N VAL A 427 -9.02 -10.63 13.52
CA VAL A 427 -8.42 -9.83 12.45
C VAL A 427 -9.33 -9.88 11.22
N VAL A 428 -9.71 -8.72 10.68
CA VAL A 428 -10.60 -8.68 9.50
C VAL A 428 -9.83 -9.05 8.23
N ASP A 429 -10.48 -9.82 7.33
CA ASP A 429 -9.81 -10.43 6.17
C ASP A 429 -9.11 -9.44 5.24
N PHE A 430 -9.70 -8.27 5.00
CA PHE A 430 -9.08 -7.25 4.16
C PHE A 430 -7.88 -6.56 4.82
N SER A 431 -7.70 -6.65 6.15
CA SER A 431 -6.60 -5.96 6.81
C SER A 431 -5.27 -6.45 6.24
N ALA A 432 -4.46 -5.52 5.73
CA ALA A 432 -3.12 -5.84 5.27
C ALA A 432 -2.27 -6.46 6.38
N ARG A 433 -1.41 -7.40 5.99
CA ARG A 433 -0.63 -8.24 6.90
C ARG A 433 0.85 -8.15 6.60
N GLY A 434 1.62 -8.28 7.67
CA GLY A 434 3.07 -8.30 7.61
C GLY A 434 3.66 -9.58 7.04
N LEU A 435 4.98 -9.70 7.01
CA LEU A 435 5.93 -8.62 7.30
C LEU A 435 5.91 -7.59 6.18
N THR A 436 6.47 -6.41 6.41
CA THR A 436 6.86 -5.53 5.29
C THR A 436 7.88 -6.24 4.39
N GLY A 437 8.06 -5.75 3.17
CA GLY A 437 9.00 -6.28 2.19
C GLY A 437 10.46 -6.24 2.66
N ASP A 438 10.82 -5.50 3.71
CA ASP A 438 12.17 -5.55 4.31
C ASP A 438 12.24 -6.39 5.61
N GLY A 439 11.14 -7.08 5.96
CA GLY A 439 11.06 -8.00 7.09
C GLY A 439 10.70 -7.36 8.43
N ARG A 440 10.36 -6.06 8.49
CA ARG A 440 9.81 -5.46 9.72
C ARG A 440 8.38 -5.92 9.97
N VAL A 441 8.04 -6.10 11.24
CA VAL A 441 6.67 -6.41 11.68
C VAL A 441 5.80 -5.19 11.45
N LYS A 442 4.74 -5.40 10.68
CA LYS A 442 3.60 -4.51 10.54
C LYS A 442 2.34 -5.38 10.35
N PRO A 443 1.12 -4.90 10.65
CA PRO A 443 0.85 -3.68 11.41
C PRO A 443 1.51 -3.71 12.80
N ASP A 444 1.69 -2.56 13.44
CA ASP A 444 2.28 -2.52 14.80
C ASP A 444 1.28 -3.05 15.84
N LEU A 445 0.00 -2.81 15.61
CA LEU A 445 -1.15 -3.21 16.44
C LEU A 445 -2.43 -3.15 15.61
N ILE A 446 -3.54 -3.62 16.16
CA ILE A 446 -4.87 -3.57 15.53
C ILE A 446 -5.86 -2.76 16.36
N ALA A 447 -6.88 -2.24 15.69
CA ALA A 447 -8.07 -1.64 16.29
C ALA A 447 -9.31 -1.99 15.46
N SER A 448 -10.50 -1.67 15.97
CA SER A 448 -11.76 -1.89 15.24
C SER A 448 -11.73 -1.23 13.86
N ALA A 449 -12.07 -1.99 12.83
CA ALA A 449 -12.07 -1.56 11.43
C ALA A 449 -13.30 -2.01 10.63
N PHE A 450 -14.24 -2.75 11.23
CA PHE A 450 -15.36 -3.34 10.51
C PHE A 450 -16.70 -2.82 11.02
N PHE A 451 -17.46 -2.18 10.13
CA PHE A 451 -18.74 -1.53 10.40
C PHE A 451 -18.70 -0.54 11.57
N LEU A 452 -17.67 0.30 11.68
CA LEU A 452 -17.65 1.36 12.68
C LEU A 452 -18.71 2.41 12.36
N PHE A 453 -19.50 2.77 13.36
CA PHE A 453 -20.50 3.80 13.23
C PHE A 453 -19.86 5.19 13.43
N SER A 454 -20.16 6.17 12.57
CA SER A 454 -19.69 7.55 12.76
C SER A 454 -20.55 8.55 11.97
N SER A 455 -20.21 9.85 12.09
CA SER A 455 -20.81 10.95 11.33
C SER A 455 -20.67 10.71 9.84
N ASN A 456 -21.73 10.93 9.06
CA ASN A 456 -21.76 10.83 7.60
C ASN A 456 -22.23 12.16 6.98
N MET A 457 -21.98 12.35 5.69
CA MET A 457 -22.34 13.56 4.93
C MET A 457 -23.36 13.31 3.81
N ILE A 458 -23.84 12.07 3.65
CA ILE A 458 -24.81 11.65 2.63
C ILE A 458 -25.94 10.83 3.25
N ASP A 459 -27.12 10.84 2.64
CA ASP A 459 -28.24 9.97 3.01
C ASP A 459 -28.29 8.66 2.21
N VAL A 460 -29.31 7.82 2.47
CA VAL A 460 -29.53 6.54 1.78
C VAL A 460 -29.83 6.67 0.28
N THR A 461 -30.17 7.87 -0.20
CA THR A 461 -30.39 8.18 -1.62
C THR A 461 -29.10 8.68 -2.30
N GLY A 462 -28.05 8.92 -1.52
CA GLY A 462 -26.79 9.51 -1.98
C GLY A 462 -26.80 11.04 -1.97
N ASP A 463 -27.89 11.66 -1.52
CA ASP A 463 -28.03 13.11 -1.48
C ASP A 463 -27.32 13.67 -0.24
N ARG A 464 -26.62 14.79 -0.41
CA ARG A 464 -26.01 15.52 0.70
C ARG A 464 -27.09 16.27 1.46
N ILE A 465 -27.20 16.04 2.76
CA ILE A 465 -28.18 16.72 3.61
C ILE A 465 -27.52 17.93 4.29
N PRO A 466 -27.84 19.19 3.90
CA PRO A 466 -27.16 20.36 4.46
C PRO A 466 -27.55 20.68 5.90
N ASP A 467 -28.75 20.25 6.30
CA ASP A 467 -29.39 20.67 7.56
C ASP A 467 -29.60 19.51 8.56
N VAL A 468 -29.20 18.29 8.20
CA VAL A 468 -29.32 17.11 9.08
C VAL A 468 -27.98 16.35 9.05
N PRO A 469 -27.32 16.18 10.19
CA PRO A 469 -26.14 15.32 10.27
C PRO A 469 -26.57 13.88 9.98
N SER A 470 -25.97 13.29 8.95
CA SER A 470 -26.19 11.90 8.59
C SER A 470 -25.24 11.01 9.41
N PHE A 471 -25.53 9.72 9.47
CA PHE A 471 -24.70 8.72 10.15
C PHE A 471 -24.65 7.45 9.34
N GLY A 472 -23.54 6.72 9.47
CA GLY A 472 -23.33 5.51 8.69
C GLY A 472 -22.29 4.59 9.29
N PHE A 473 -22.21 3.40 8.71
CA PHE A 473 -21.20 2.40 9.03
C PHE A 473 -20.07 2.45 7.99
N GLY A 474 -18.84 2.51 8.46
CA GLY A 474 -17.62 2.46 7.66
C GLY A 474 -16.79 1.23 7.97
N SER A 475 -16.11 0.71 6.96
CA SER A 475 -15.16 -0.40 7.11
C SER A 475 -13.84 -0.03 6.44
N GLY A 476 -12.73 -0.52 6.98
CA GLY A 476 -11.38 -0.28 6.46
C GLY A 476 -10.37 -0.04 7.57
N THR A 477 -9.09 -0.32 7.31
CA THR A 477 -8.00 0.05 8.23
C THR A 477 -7.90 1.57 8.42
N SER A 478 -8.50 2.36 7.53
CA SER A 478 -8.76 3.79 7.71
C SER A 478 -9.62 4.12 8.93
N PHE A 479 -10.46 3.20 9.43
CA PHE A 479 -11.29 3.36 10.62
C PHE A 479 -10.63 2.81 11.89
N ALA A 480 -9.65 1.90 11.78
CA ALA A 480 -8.77 1.54 12.89
C ALA A 480 -7.78 2.68 13.25
N THR A 481 -7.26 3.34 12.23
CA THR A 481 -6.28 4.43 12.36
C THR A 481 -6.71 5.57 13.30
N PRO A 482 -7.93 6.16 13.19
CA PRO A 482 -8.37 7.23 14.09
C PRO A 482 -8.49 6.79 15.54
N THR A 483 -8.91 5.55 15.80
CA THR A 483 -8.95 5.00 17.15
C THR A 483 -7.55 5.01 17.77
N VAL A 484 -6.54 4.55 17.02
CA VAL A 484 -5.14 4.55 17.47
C VAL A 484 -4.61 5.98 17.61
N SER A 485 -4.97 6.90 16.71
CA SER A 485 -4.63 8.32 16.80
C SER A 485 -5.20 8.99 18.06
N GLY A 486 -6.45 8.71 18.40
CA GLY A 486 -7.07 9.20 19.63
C GLY A 486 -6.40 8.61 20.87
N CYS A 487 -6.09 7.30 20.88
CA CYS A 487 -5.30 6.69 21.96
C CYS A 487 -3.94 7.38 22.14
N ALA A 488 -3.23 7.69 21.05
CA ALA A 488 -1.98 8.45 21.10
C ALA A 488 -2.18 9.88 21.64
N ALA A 489 -3.28 10.55 21.26
CA ALA A 489 -3.62 11.89 21.76
C ALA A 489 -3.87 11.89 23.28
N LEU A 490 -4.57 10.88 23.83
CA LEU A 490 -4.77 10.73 25.27
C LEU A 490 -3.43 10.65 26.03
N LEU A 491 -2.48 9.85 25.53
CA LEU A 491 -1.18 9.68 26.18
C LEU A 491 -0.30 10.95 26.07
N HIS A 492 -0.39 11.68 24.96
CA HIS A 492 0.23 13.00 24.84
C HIS A 492 -0.36 14.02 25.81
N ALA A 493 -1.69 14.08 25.92
CA ALA A 493 -2.38 14.96 26.87
C ALA A 493 -1.97 14.66 28.32
N TRP A 494 -1.97 13.38 28.71
CA TRP A 494 -1.47 12.96 30.02
C TRP A 494 -0.02 13.41 30.27
N ALA A 495 0.88 13.19 29.30
CA ALA A 495 2.27 13.60 29.44
C ALA A 495 2.41 15.12 29.62
N LYS A 496 1.61 15.91 28.90
CA LYS A 496 1.57 17.38 29.06
C LYS A 496 1.05 17.78 30.44
N HIS A 497 -0.03 17.18 30.93
CA HIS A 497 -0.61 17.44 32.26
C HIS A 497 0.39 17.13 33.39
N GLU A 498 1.13 16.05 33.27
CA GLU A 498 2.17 15.66 34.23
C GLU A 498 3.49 16.44 34.08
N GLY A 499 3.57 17.37 33.12
CA GLY A 499 4.79 18.12 32.83
C GLY A 499 5.95 17.23 32.35
N ARG A 500 5.63 16.08 31.74
CA ARG A 500 6.59 15.11 31.19
C ARG A 500 6.80 15.38 29.70
N HIS A 501 8.05 15.26 29.25
CA HIS A 501 8.36 15.25 27.81
C HIS A 501 8.27 13.82 27.26
N ALA A 502 7.07 13.40 26.83
CA ALA A 502 6.92 12.17 26.06
C ALA A 502 7.25 12.44 24.58
N ARG A 503 8.34 11.86 24.09
CA ARG A 503 8.69 11.94 22.66
C ARG A 503 7.77 11.03 21.86
N ALA A 504 7.46 11.39 20.62
CA ALA A 504 6.61 10.58 19.74
C ALA A 504 6.95 9.07 19.67
N PRO A 505 8.24 8.65 19.55
CA PRO A 505 8.58 7.23 19.60
C PRO A 505 8.21 6.53 20.91
N PHE A 506 8.19 7.25 22.04
CA PHE A 506 7.82 6.69 23.34
C PHE A 506 6.32 6.41 23.39
N ILE A 507 5.49 7.35 22.95
CA ILE A 507 4.04 7.17 22.84
C ILE A 507 3.71 5.97 21.94
N ALA A 508 4.36 5.87 20.76
CA ALA A 508 4.17 4.73 19.87
C ALA A 508 4.62 3.40 20.50
N ASN A 509 5.71 3.38 21.26
CA ASN A 509 6.20 2.17 21.93
C ASN A 509 5.28 1.72 23.07
N VAL A 510 4.78 2.63 23.91
CA VAL A 510 3.90 2.24 25.02
C VAL A 510 2.55 1.74 24.52
N LEU A 511 2.02 2.30 23.43
CA LEU A 511 0.83 1.74 22.77
C LEU A 511 1.07 0.31 22.26
N LYS A 512 2.26 0.04 21.72
CA LYS A 512 2.67 -1.31 21.30
C LYS A 512 2.86 -2.26 22.48
N LEU A 513 3.44 -1.80 23.59
CA LEU A 513 3.68 -2.62 24.78
C LEU A 513 2.37 -2.93 25.52
N GLY A 514 1.46 -1.96 25.59
CA GLY A 514 0.15 -2.12 26.22
C GLY A 514 -0.89 -2.87 25.36
N ALA A 515 -0.63 -3.06 24.07
CA ALA A 515 -1.54 -3.80 23.18
C ALA A 515 -1.72 -5.25 23.65
N GLN A 516 -2.95 -5.76 23.53
CA GLN A 516 -3.35 -7.06 24.07
C GLN A 516 -3.60 -8.06 22.93
N PRO A 517 -2.86 -9.18 22.87
CA PRO A 517 -3.14 -10.22 21.88
C PRO A 517 -4.59 -10.70 21.94
N ILE A 518 -5.25 -10.80 20.79
CA ILE A 518 -6.61 -11.34 20.71
C ILE A 518 -6.60 -12.87 20.76
N ASP A 519 -7.73 -13.45 21.18
CA ASP A 519 -7.91 -14.91 21.25
C ASP A 519 -7.83 -15.55 19.87
N GLY A 520 -7.26 -16.76 19.80
CA GLY A 520 -7.05 -17.51 18.55
C GLY A 520 -5.59 -17.59 18.13
N ALA A 521 -5.32 -18.28 17.02
CA ALA A 521 -3.99 -18.48 16.45
C ALA A 521 -3.55 -17.30 15.56
N PHE A 522 -3.72 -16.06 16.02
CA PHE A 522 -3.28 -14.85 15.32
C PHE A 522 -1.84 -14.50 15.69
N SER A 523 -0.99 -14.32 14.70
CA SER A 523 0.43 -14.02 14.87
C SER A 523 0.73 -12.52 14.75
N GLU A 524 1.96 -12.10 15.07
CA GLU A 524 2.33 -10.67 15.01
C GLU A 524 2.24 -10.06 13.60
N ARG A 525 2.24 -10.88 12.53
CA ARG A 525 1.98 -10.39 11.16
C ARG A 525 0.51 -10.06 10.91
N ASP A 526 -0.39 -10.68 11.68
CA ASP A 526 -1.84 -10.50 11.56
C ASP A 526 -2.29 -9.34 12.45
N GLN A 527 -1.87 -9.35 13.71
CA GLN A 527 -2.37 -8.45 14.76
C GLN A 527 -1.33 -7.45 15.30
N GLY A 528 -0.08 -7.49 14.83
CA GLY A 528 1.00 -6.76 15.47
C GLY A 528 1.18 -7.21 16.92
N ARG A 529 1.25 -6.26 17.86
CA ARG A 529 1.28 -6.54 19.30
C ARG A 529 -0.09 -6.88 19.90
N GLY A 530 -1.14 -6.85 19.09
CA GLY A 530 -2.51 -7.12 19.50
C GLY A 530 -3.39 -5.89 19.41
N PHE A 531 -4.56 -5.99 20.04
CA PHE A 531 -5.56 -4.95 20.08
C PHE A 531 -5.16 -3.80 21.00
N VAL A 532 -5.34 -2.55 20.55
CA VAL A 532 -4.94 -1.36 21.31
C VAL A 532 -5.64 -1.25 22.67
N SER A 533 -4.88 -0.94 23.73
CA SER A 533 -5.40 -0.72 25.08
C SER A 533 -4.78 0.54 25.71
N VAL A 534 -5.60 1.55 25.99
CA VAL A 534 -5.14 2.80 26.62
C VAL A 534 -4.73 2.59 28.09
N PRO A 535 -5.50 1.87 28.93
CA PRO A 535 -5.12 1.68 30.33
C PRO A 535 -3.77 0.97 30.48
N ALA A 536 -3.52 -0.09 29.71
CA ALA A 536 -2.24 -0.80 29.73
C ALA A 536 -1.09 0.07 29.20
N ALA A 537 -1.32 0.83 28.12
CA ALA A 537 -0.30 1.74 27.60
C ALA A 537 0.02 2.89 28.58
N LEU A 538 -0.98 3.36 29.33
CA LEU A 538 -0.79 4.38 30.36
C LEU A 538 0.03 3.84 31.54
N GLU A 539 -0.23 2.60 31.97
CA GLU A 539 0.58 1.92 33.00
C GLU A 539 2.05 1.83 32.58
N GLU A 540 2.33 1.37 31.35
CA GLU A 540 3.70 1.33 30.81
C GLU A 540 4.36 2.71 30.75
N LEU A 541 3.59 3.76 30.42
CA LEU A 541 4.06 5.14 30.36
C LEU A 541 4.34 5.72 31.75
N GLU A 542 3.51 5.40 32.75
CA GLU A 542 3.65 5.81 34.15
C GLU A 542 4.91 5.19 34.78
N GLU A 543 5.11 3.89 34.56
CA GLU A 543 6.27 3.12 35.03
C GLU A 543 7.56 3.51 34.29
N GLY A 544 7.46 4.19 33.14
CA GLY A 544 8.59 4.65 32.36
C GLY A 544 9.20 3.56 31.48
N HIS A 545 8.44 2.52 31.16
CA HIS A 545 8.80 1.46 30.23
C HIS A 545 8.68 1.92 28.77
N VAL A 546 9.50 2.91 28.41
CA VAL A 546 9.51 3.51 27.06
C VAL A 546 10.53 2.87 26.12
N TRP A 547 11.08 1.70 26.51
CA TRP A 547 12.13 1.02 25.77
C TRP A 547 11.60 0.38 24.48
N TRP A 548 12.52 0.16 23.55
CA TRP A 548 12.23 -0.38 22.23
C TRP A 548 11.50 -1.73 22.33
N SER A 549 10.35 -1.83 21.66
CA SER A 549 9.39 -2.95 21.77
C SER A 549 9.84 -4.26 21.10
N GLY A 550 11.15 -4.52 20.94
CA GLY A 550 11.63 -5.77 20.35
C GLY A 550 11.47 -5.86 18.82
N TRP A 551 12.27 -6.74 18.21
CA TRP A 551 11.92 -7.37 16.93
C TRP A 551 10.88 -8.44 17.26
N SER A 552 10.07 -8.85 16.28
CA SER A 552 9.21 -10.02 16.41
C SER A 552 9.96 -11.23 16.94
N ASP A 553 9.24 -12.14 17.61
CA ASP A 553 9.77 -13.47 17.87
C ASP A 553 9.93 -14.24 16.54
N PRO A 554 11.17 -14.50 16.07
CA PRO A 554 11.40 -15.22 14.81
C PRO A 554 11.07 -16.71 14.94
N SER A 555 10.67 -17.20 16.12
CA SER A 555 10.32 -18.60 16.36
C SER A 555 8.94 -18.98 15.81
N HIS A 556 8.06 -18.00 15.58
CA HIS A 556 6.78 -18.26 14.93
C HIS A 556 7.03 -18.63 13.46
N PRO A 557 6.54 -19.79 12.96
CA PRO A 557 6.70 -20.13 11.56
C PRO A 557 6.04 -19.05 10.69
N LEU A 558 6.86 -18.37 9.89
CA LEU A 558 6.46 -17.24 9.02
C LEU A 558 5.35 -17.65 8.04
N ALA A 559 5.46 -18.86 7.53
CA ALA A 559 4.58 -19.55 6.59
C ALA A 559 5.26 -20.87 6.21
N GLU A 560 4.52 -21.83 5.65
CA GLU A 560 5.15 -23.01 5.07
C GLU A 560 5.73 -22.67 3.70
N ARG A 561 7.05 -22.89 3.52
CA ARG A 561 7.67 -22.77 2.19
C ARG A 561 7.41 -24.01 1.35
N VAL A 562 6.86 -23.81 0.16
CA VAL A 562 6.50 -24.87 -0.77
C VAL A 562 7.15 -24.60 -2.11
N ARG A 563 7.97 -25.53 -2.61
CA ARG A 563 8.61 -25.35 -3.92
C ARG A 563 7.80 -25.99 -5.03
N MET A 564 7.44 -25.22 -6.05
CA MET A 564 6.67 -25.72 -7.18
C MET A 564 7.53 -26.62 -8.09
N ARG A 565 7.20 -27.92 -8.16
CA ARG A 565 7.93 -28.92 -8.96
C ARG A 565 7.01 -30.02 -9.51
N GLY A 566 6.49 -29.83 -10.73
CA GLY A 566 5.65 -30.84 -11.37
C GLY A 566 4.27 -30.87 -10.72
N HIS A 567 4.15 -31.53 -9.56
CA HIS A 567 2.93 -31.58 -8.77
C HIS A 567 3.23 -31.39 -7.27
N VAL A 568 2.37 -30.65 -6.59
CA VAL A 568 2.42 -30.38 -5.15
C VAL A 568 1.04 -30.58 -4.56
N SER A 569 0.96 -31.15 -3.36
CA SER A 569 -0.27 -31.27 -2.57
C SER A 569 0.02 -30.93 -1.11
N ARG A 570 -0.87 -30.15 -0.48
CA ARG A 570 -0.77 -29.69 0.91
C ARG A 570 -2.15 -29.60 1.55
N SER A 571 -2.17 -29.67 2.88
CA SER A 571 -3.37 -29.51 3.69
C SER A 571 -3.09 -28.55 4.84
N THR A 572 -4.02 -27.64 5.10
CA THR A 572 -3.93 -26.76 6.27
C THR A 572 -4.12 -27.55 7.57
N PRO A 573 -3.64 -27.04 8.72
CA PRO A 573 -4.22 -27.43 10.00
C PRO A 573 -5.71 -27.05 10.07
N GLU A 574 -6.38 -27.44 11.16
CA GLU A 574 -7.69 -26.87 11.50
C GLU A 574 -7.51 -25.39 11.83
N LEU A 575 -8.29 -24.54 11.16
CA LEU A 575 -8.28 -23.09 11.28
C LEU A 575 -9.58 -22.68 11.95
N GLY A 576 -9.47 -22.01 13.09
CA GLY A 576 -10.61 -21.38 13.75
C GLY A 576 -11.22 -20.26 12.90
N PRO A 577 -12.37 -19.73 13.32
CA PRO A 577 -13.01 -18.60 12.64
C PRO A 577 -12.08 -17.38 12.55
N GLY A 578 -11.91 -16.83 11.34
CA GLY A 578 -11.00 -15.71 11.05
C GLY A 578 -9.51 -16.07 11.00
N GLU A 579 -9.11 -17.28 11.41
CA GLU A 579 -7.71 -17.71 11.35
C GLU A 579 -7.30 -18.03 9.92
N THR A 580 -6.03 -17.75 9.60
CA THR A 580 -5.48 -18.01 8.27
C THR A 580 -4.14 -18.75 8.33
N TYR A 581 -3.85 -19.49 7.27
CA TYR A 581 -2.60 -20.21 7.10
C TYR A 581 -2.00 -19.91 5.73
N ASP A 582 -0.72 -19.53 5.76
CA ASP A 582 0.00 -19.05 4.59
C ASP A 582 1.01 -20.07 4.09
N TYR A 583 1.01 -20.28 2.78
CA TYR A 583 2.07 -20.97 2.05
C TYR A 583 2.83 -19.98 1.18
N LEU A 584 4.16 -19.99 1.30
CA LEU A 584 5.08 -19.29 0.41
C LEU A 584 5.45 -20.24 -0.73
N LEU A 585 4.74 -20.12 -1.86
CA LEU A 585 4.94 -20.96 -3.04
C LEU A 585 6.09 -20.41 -3.90
N GLU A 586 7.24 -21.07 -3.87
CA GLU A 586 8.38 -20.76 -4.73
C GLU A 586 8.07 -21.21 -6.17
N VAL A 587 7.72 -20.25 -7.02
CA VAL A 587 7.44 -20.41 -8.45
C VAL A 587 8.75 -20.32 -9.23
N PRO A 588 9.19 -21.40 -9.92
CA PRO A 588 10.37 -21.35 -10.78
C PRO A 588 10.10 -20.59 -12.08
N ASP A 589 11.16 -20.06 -12.68
CA ASP A 589 11.12 -19.52 -14.04
C ASP A 589 10.74 -20.59 -15.09
N GLY A 590 10.18 -20.13 -16.22
CA GLY A 590 9.87 -20.95 -17.37
C GLY A 590 8.59 -21.77 -17.25
N LEU A 591 7.58 -21.27 -16.54
CA LEU A 591 6.27 -21.92 -16.45
C LEU A 591 5.27 -21.29 -17.42
N ALA A 592 4.56 -22.15 -18.17
CA ALA A 592 3.42 -21.77 -19.00
C ALA A 592 2.17 -21.53 -18.16
N ALA A 593 1.99 -22.35 -17.13
CA ALA A 593 0.86 -22.27 -16.21
C ALA A 593 1.11 -23.05 -14.92
N ILE A 594 0.38 -22.70 -13.86
CA ILE A 594 0.11 -23.55 -12.70
C ILE A 594 -1.40 -23.84 -12.66
N GLU A 595 -1.79 -25.09 -12.74
CA GLU A 595 -3.16 -25.52 -12.50
C GLU A 595 -3.32 -25.82 -11.01
N MET A 596 -4.20 -25.10 -10.32
CA MET A 596 -4.48 -25.31 -8.90
C MET A 596 -5.87 -25.90 -8.71
N SER A 597 -6.02 -26.84 -7.79
CA SER A 597 -7.31 -27.44 -7.43
C SER A 597 -7.46 -27.58 -5.91
N PHE A 598 -8.71 -27.57 -5.46
CA PHE A 598 -9.09 -27.69 -4.05
C PHE A 598 -10.03 -28.89 -3.89
N PRO A 599 -9.48 -30.11 -3.85
CA PRO A 599 -10.26 -31.35 -3.95
C PRO A 599 -11.17 -31.64 -2.75
N GLY A 600 -10.98 -30.96 -1.61
CA GLY A 600 -11.87 -31.14 -0.47
C GLY A 600 -11.58 -30.22 0.70
N PHE A 601 -12.65 -29.89 1.42
CA PHE A 601 -12.66 -29.12 2.66
C PHE A 601 -13.30 -29.94 3.76
N THR A 602 -12.91 -29.65 5.00
CA THR A 602 -13.59 -30.17 6.18
C THR A 602 -14.24 -29.01 6.92
N THR A 603 -15.53 -29.14 7.23
CA THR A 603 -16.26 -28.26 8.13
C THR A 603 -16.68 -29.05 9.37
N GLY A 604 -16.82 -28.38 10.51
CA GLY A 604 -17.22 -29.03 11.76
C GLY A 604 -18.73 -29.32 11.85
N ASP A 605 -19.15 -30.02 12.92
CA ASP A 605 -20.55 -30.43 13.08
C ASP A 605 -21.52 -29.26 13.34
N VAL A 606 -21.03 -28.14 13.88
CA VAL A 606 -21.83 -26.94 14.15
C VAL A 606 -21.54 -25.91 13.08
N GLN A 607 -22.52 -25.67 12.24
CA GLN A 607 -22.42 -24.77 11.09
C GLN A 607 -23.06 -23.41 11.40
N ASN A 608 -22.54 -22.34 10.81
CA ASN A 608 -23.26 -21.07 10.77
C ASN A 608 -24.68 -21.29 10.20
N PRO A 609 -25.75 -20.83 10.89
CA PRO A 609 -27.12 -21.15 10.50
C PRO A 609 -27.60 -20.41 9.23
N PHE A 610 -26.91 -19.37 8.80
CA PHE A 610 -27.28 -18.57 7.63
C PHE A 610 -26.61 -19.08 6.35
N PHE A 611 -25.32 -19.42 6.41
CA PHE A 611 -24.51 -19.71 5.22
C PHE A 611 -23.76 -21.04 5.29
N GLY A 612 -23.68 -21.67 6.46
CA GLY A 612 -22.70 -22.73 6.72
C GLY A 612 -21.31 -22.17 7.00
N ASP A 613 -20.40 -23.05 7.40
CA ASP A 613 -18.99 -22.69 7.55
C ASP A 613 -18.27 -22.80 6.20
N GLU A 614 -17.37 -21.86 5.95
CA GLU A 614 -16.76 -21.60 4.66
C GLU A 614 -15.24 -21.57 4.75
N VAL A 615 -14.58 -22.02 3.67
CA VAL A 615 -13.14 -21.81 3.49
C VAL A 615 -12.93 -20.70 2.47
N GLN A 616 -12.16 -19.70 2.86
CA GLN A 616 -11.68 -18.65 1.97
C GLN A 616 -10.29 -18.99 1.46
N VAL A 617 -10.07 -18.78 0.16
CA VAL A 617 -8.75 -18.96 -0.45
C VAL A 617 -8.38 -17.74 -1.27
N THR A 618 -7.14 -17.30 -1.12
CA THR A 618 -6.53 -16.31 -1.99
C THR A 618 -5.16 -16.77 -2.48
N VAL A 619 -4.86 -16.46 -3.73
CA VAL A 619 -3.54 -16.67 -4.33
C VAL A 619 -3.05 -15.35 -4.87
N HIS A 620 -2.02 -14.82 -4.22
CA HIS A 620 -1.32 -13.63 -4.63
C HIS A 620 -0.07 -14.01 -5.40
N SER A 621 0.17 -13.37 -6.55
CA SER A 621 1.35 -13.60 -7.37
C SER A 621 2.66 -13.27 -6.62
N ALA A 622 3.82 -13.53 -7.23
CA ALA A 622 5.12 -13.18 -6.62
C ALA A 622 5.38 -11.67 -6.56
N LYS A 623 4.52 -10.84 -7.15
CA LYS A 623 4.62 -9.37 -7.13
C LYS A 623 4.46 -8.77 -5.74
N ARG A 624 5.14 -7.66 -5.49
CA ARG A 624 5.25 -7.03 -4.16
C ARG A 624 3.94 -6.44 -3.61
N GLY A 625 2.96 -6.03 -4.42
CA GLY A 625 1.61 -5.77 -3.93
C GLY A 625 0.74 -4.76 -4.69
N GLY A 626 -0.57 -4.96 -4.54
CA GLY A 626 -1.68 -4.14 -5.02
C GLY A 626 -2.89 -5.05 -5.31
N ALA A 627 -4.13 -4.55 -5.19
CA ALA A 627 -5.34 -5.36 -5.42
C ALA A 627 -5.36 -6.13 -6.76
N GLY A 628 -4.64 -5.62 -7.78
CA GLY A 628 -4.51 -6.23 -9.10
C GLY A 628 -3.57 -7.44 -9.19
N ASP A 629 -2.81 -7.76 -8.13
CA ASP A 629 -1.82 -8.84 -8.14
C ASP A 629 -2.35 -10.18 -7.61
N TYR A 630 -3.62 -10.20 -7.17
CA TYR A 630 -4.36 -11.41 -6.84
C TYR A 630 -4.72 -12.16 -8.12
N VAL A 631 -4.25 -13.40 -8.20
CA VAL A 631 -4.53 -14.33 -9.31
C VAL A 631 -5.85 -15.06 -9.07
N PHE A 632 -6.16 -15.31 -7.79
CA PHE A 632 -7.38 -15.97 -7.38
C PHE A 632 -7.81 -15.47 -6.01
N GLY A 633 -9.13 -15.36 -5.80
CA GLY A 633 -9.72 -15.02 -4.51
C GLY A 633 -11.18 -15.40 -4.47
N GLY A 634 -11.60 -16.13 -3.44
CA GLY A 634 -13.01 -16.50 -3.26
C GLY A 634 -13.27 -17.45 -2.10
N VAL A 635 -14.55 -17.62 -1.80
CA VAL A 635 -15.08 -18.71 -0.98
C VAL A 635 -15.27 -19.93 -1.87
N LEU A 636 -14.81 -21.10 -1.43
CA LEU A 636 -14.89 -22.32 -2.22
C LEU A 636 -15.89 -23.32 -1.61
N GLU A 637 -16.71 -23.94 -2.47
CA GLU A 637 -17.67 -24.98 -2.07
C GLU A 637 -17.15 -26.42 -2.29
N GLY A 638 -16.01 -26.57 -2.97
CA GLY A 638 -15.24 -27.83 -3.08
C GLY A 638 -15.18 -28.37 -4.50
N GLY A 639 -14.05 -29.01 -4.85
CA GLY A 639 -13.83 -29.54 -6.20
C GLY A 639 -13.53 -28.48 -7.26
N GLU A 640 -13.26 -27.25 -6.81
CA GLU A 640 -12.92 -26.13 -7.69
C GLU A 640 -11.46 -26.20 -8.15
N SER A 641 -11.21 -25.66 -9.34
CA SER A 641 -9.86 -25.54 -9.89
C SER A 641 -9.77 -24.31 -10.78
N PHE A 642 -8.58 -23.73 -10.85
CA PHE A 642 -8.29 -22.62 -11.74
C PHE A 642 -6.91 -22.79 -12.37
N VAL A 643 -6.71 -22.14 -13.51
CA VAL A 643 -5.43 -22.10 -14.20
C VAL A 643 -4.82 -20.73 -13.98
N TRP A 644 -3.60 -20.69 -13.45
CA TRP A 644 -2.76 -19.52 -13.37
C TRP A 644 -1.79 -19.52 -14.57
N PRO A 645 -2.10 -18.83 -15.67
CA PRO A 645 -1.21 -18.75 -16.82
C PRO A 645 0.00 -17.85 -16.52
N TYR A 646 1.16 -18.19 -17.09
CA TYR A 646 2.40 -17.42 -17.03
C TYR A 646 2.74 -16.86 -15.64
N PRO A 647 2.86 -17.73 -14.62
CA PRO A 647 3.06 -17.28 -13.26
C PRO A 647 4.41 -16.58 -13.11
N GLU A 648 4.38 -15.41 -12.46
CA GLU A 648 5.56 -14.64 -12.08
C GLU A 648 6.51 -15.52 -11.25
N PRO A 649 7.77 -15.67 -11.66
CA PRO A 649 8.77 -16.37 -10.85
C PRO A 649 9.03 -15.65 -9.53
N GLY A 650 9.38 -16.41 -8.49
CA GLY A 650 9.60 -15.88 -7.14
C GLY A 650 8.66 -16.48 -6.12
N THR A 651 8.34 -15.74 -5.05
CA THR A 651 7.54 -16.27 -3.93
C THR A 651 6.09 -15.79 -3.97
N ALA A 652 5.21 -16.63 -4.51
CA ALA A 652 3.77 -16.40 -4.44
C ALA A 652 3.22 -16.71 -3.04
N ARG A 653 2.07 -16.14 -2.70
CA ARG A 653 1.39 -16.36 -1.41
C ARG A 653 0.06 -17.06 -1.65
N VAL A 654 -0.09 -18.24 -1.07
CA VAL A 654 -1.36 -18.97 -1.04
C VAL A 654 -1.86 -18.89 0.40
N THR A 655 -2.90 -18.10 0.63
CA THR A 655 -3.49 -17.88 1.95
C THR A 655 -4.85 -18.58 1.99
N ILE A 656 -5.02 -19.47 2.96
CA ILE A 656 -6.26 -20.22 3.20
C ILE A 656 -6.76 -19.85 4.59
N GLY A 657 -8.04 -19.53 4.72
CA GLY A 657 -8.63 -19.08 5.98
C GLY A 657 -10.03 -19.63 6.23
N GLY A 658 -10.42 -19.68 7.49
CA GLY A 658 -11.83 -19.82 7.86
C GLY A 658 -12.51 -18.46 7.82
N SER A 659 -13.71 -18.38 7.24
CA SER A 659 -14.50 -17.14 7.25
C SER A 659 -14.74 -16.65 8.68
N LEU A 660 -14.80 -15.33 8.85
CA LEU A 660 -15.09 -14.67 10.14
C LEU A 660 -16.43 -15.14 10.75
N SER A 661 -17.37 -15.58 9.92
CA SER A 661 -18.69 -16.07 10.33
C SER A 661 -18.73 -17.55 10.70
N ASN A 662 -17.64 -18.31 10.53
CA ASN A 662 -17.62 -19.76 10.80
C ASN A 662 -17.93 -20.06 12.26
N TYR A 663 -18.68 -21.13 12.55
CA TYR A 663 -18.95 -21.58 13.91
C TYR A 663 -17.95 -22.64 14.38
N SER A 664 -17.47 -23.47 13.46
CA SER A 664 -16.48 -24.51 13.73
C SER A 664 -15.17 -24.27 12.97
N PRO A 665 -14.06 -24.85 13.45
CA PRO A 665 -12.83 -24.87 12.68
C PRO A 665 -13.00 -25.55 11.31
N VAL A 666 -12.26 -25.07 10.33
CA VAL A 666 -12.24 -25.59 8.96
C VAL A 666 -10.84 -25.99 8.52
N SER A 667 -10.74 -26.86 7.51
CA SER A 667 -9.44 -27.14 6.86
C SER A 667 -9.61 -27.40 5.37
N ALA A 668 -8.53 -27.25 4.61
CA ALA A 668 -8.53 -27.42 3.17
C ALA A 668 -7.32 -28.22 2.70
N THR A 669 -7.54 -29.06 1.70
CA THR A 669 -6.46 -29.62 0.88
C THR A 669 -6.42 -28.89 -0.46
N TRP A 670 -5.22 -28.56 -0.91
CA TRP A 670 -4.98 -27.97 -2.22
C TRP A 670 -3.89 -28.73 -2.96
N GLU A 671 -4.01 -28.74 -4.28
CA GLU A 671 -3.05 -29.31 -5.20
C GLU A 671 -2.68 -28.28 -6.26
N ALA A 672 -1.44 -28.35 -6.74
CA ALA A 672 -0.96 -27.55 -7.86
C ALA A 672 -0.13 -28.40 -8.81
N THR A 673 -0.29 -28.19 -10.11
CA THR A 673 0.48 -28.84 -11.17
C THR A 673 1.06 -27.80 -12.12
N SER A 674 2.38 -27.83 -12.34
CA SER A 674 3.09 -26.83 -13.16
C SER A 674 3.33 -27.35 -14.56
N GLN A 675 3.07 -26.53 -15.56
CA GLN A 675 3.40 -26.79 -16.96
C GLN A 675 4.58 -25.91 -17.36
N ARG A 676 5.62 -26.49 -17.96
CA ARG A 676 6.79 -25.72 -18.42
C ARG A 676 6.53 -25.07 -19.77
N ALA A 677 7.00 -23.84 -19.92
CA ALA A 677 7.15 -23.15 -21.19
C ALA A 677 8.63 -23.06 -21.56
N HIS A 678 8.89 -22.99 -22.87
CA HIS A 678 10.15 -22.48 -23.39
C HIS A 678 9.87 -21.11 -23.99
N PHE A 679 10.39 -20.06 -23.37
CA PHE A 679 10.35 -18.70 -23.89
C PHE A 679 11.64 -18.46 -24.68
N GLU A 680 11.54 -18.25 -25.99
CA GLU A 680 12.66 -17.76 -26.80
C GLU A 680 12.51 -16.24 -26.95
N PRO A 681 13.48 -15.44 -26.47
CA PRO A 681 13.38 -13.98 -26.55
C PRO A 681 13.50 -13.50 -28.00
N ASP A 682 12.58 -12.63 -28.41
CA ASP A 682 12.69 -11.89 -29.68
C ASP A 682 13.77 -10.80 -29.57
N TRP A 683 13.95 -10.26 -28.36
CA TRP A 683 14.93 -9.22 -28.05
C TRP A 683 15.58 -9.45 -26.68
N THR A 684 16.86 -9.11 -26.57
CA THR A 684 17.63 -9.25 -25.32
C THR A 684 18.68 -8.14 -25.20
N PHE A 685 18.80 -7.57 -24.01
CA PHE A 685 19.88 -6.68 -23.62
C PHE A 685 20.56 -7.17 -22.34
N VAL A 686 21.87 -6.95 -22.22
CA VAL A 686 22.65 -7.27 -21.02
C VAL A 686 23.40 -6.02 -20.57
N GLY A 687 23.09 -5.57 -19.36
CA GLY A 687 23.56 -4.32 -18.79
C GLY A 687 24.27 -4.47 -17.45
N GLN A 688 24.62 -3.32 -16.87
CA GLN A 688 25.12 -3.22 -15.51
C GLN A 688 24.75 -1.86 -14.92
N LEU A 689 24.08 -1.85 -13.78
CA LEU A 689 23.69 -0.66 -13.01
C LEU A 689 24.57 -0.50 -11.77
N ARG A 690 24.80 0.73 -11.31
CA ARG A 690 25.19 1.01 -9.92
C ARG A 690 23.94 1.26 -9.07
N ARG A 691 24.17 1.33 -7.75
CA ARG A 691 23.19 1.80 -6.80
C ARG A 691 22.53 3.10 -7.28
N ASP A 692 21.20 3.12 -7.28
CA ASP A 692 20.34 4.24 -7.65
C ASP A 692 20.46 4.68 -9.13
N GLU A 693 21.12 3.90 -10.02
CA GLU A 693 21.15 4.16 -11.47
C GLU A 693 19.91 3.57 -12.18
N ILE A 694 19.52 4.19 -13.29
CA ILE A 694 18.45 3.75 -14.20
C ILE A 694 19.06 3.50 -15.59
N ASP A 695 18.59 2.47 -16.30
CA ASP A 695 18.97 2.16 -17.68
C ASP A 695 17.71 1.88 -18.51
N ALA A 696 17.57 2.55 -19.66
CA ALA A 696 16.35 2.56 -20.46
C ALA A 696 16.59 2.05 -21.89
N HIS A 697 15.73 1.16 -22.37
CA HIS A 697 15.87 0.44 -23.63
C HIS A 697 14.60 0.51 -24.47
N PRO A 698 14.61 1.17 -25.64
CA PRO A 698 13.47 1.18 -26.53
C PRO A 698 13.30 -0.17 -27.25
N ILE A 699 12.06 -0.63 -27.38
CA ILE A 699 11.64 -1.79 -28.20
C ILE A 699 10.46 -1.39 -29.09
N GLU A 700 10.28 -2.05 -30.23
CA GLU A 700 9.14 -1.85 -31.12
C GLU A 700 8.14 -2.99 -31.04
N VAL A 701 6.91 -2.63 -30.70
CA VAL A 701 5.77 -3.55 -30.65
C VAL A 701 4.97 -3.44 -31.95
N PRO A 702 4.82 -4.54 -32.71
CA PRO A 702 4.04 -4.53 -33.95
C PRO A 702 2.53 -4.41 -33.70
N GLU A 703 1.80 -3.93 -34.70
CA GLU A 703 0.34 -3.92 -34.71
C GLU A 703 -0.22 -5.35 -34.64
N GLY A 704 -1.23 -5.56 -33.78
CA GLY A 704 -1.92 -6.85 -33.64
C GLY A 704 -1.15 -7.92 -32.84
N LEU A 705 -0.23 -7.52 -31.97
CA LEU A 705 0.36 -8.43 -30.98
C LEU A 705 -0.66 -8.75 -29.88
N ASP A 706 -0.91 -10.03 -29.61
CA ASP A 706 -1.89 -10.43 -28.57
C ASP A 706 -1.34 -10.17 -27.17
N ALA A 707 -0.04 -10.42 -26.95
CA ALA A 707 0.63 -10.10 -25.69
C ALA A 707 2.15 -9.94 -25.84
N LEU A 708 2.69 -8.96 -25.11
CA LEU A 708 4.13 -8.70 -24.94
C LEU A 708 4.59 -9.24 -23.59
N GLY A 709 5.47 -10.24 -23.63
CA GLY A 709 6.19 -10.75 -22.47
C GLY A 709 7.49 -10.00 -22.27
N LEU A 710 7.80 -9.64 -21.03
CA LEU A 710 9.01 -8.96 -20.62
C LEU A 710 9.66 -9.73 -19.49
N ARG A 711 10.98 -9.86 -19.50
CA ARG A 711 11.71 -10.58 -18.45
C ARG A 711 12.95 -9.82 -18.02
N LEU A 712 13.12 -9.63 -16.72
CA LEU A 712 14.33 -9.04 -16.13
C LEU A 712 15.00 -10.04 -15.19
N GLU A 713 16.25 -10.39 -15.50
CA GLU A 713 17.12 -11.21 -14.66
C GLU A 713 18.24 -10.34 -14.09
N TRP A 714 18.63 -10.59 -12.84
CA TRP A 714 19.86 -10.03 -12.26
C TRP A 714 20.71 -11.11 -11.60
N LYS A 715 21.97 -10.77 -11.32
CA LYS A 715 22.97 -11.79 -10.99
C LYS A 715 22.95 -12.23 -9.53
N HIS A 716 22.77 -11.32 -8.58
CA HIS A 716 22.87 -11.64 -7.16
C HIS A 716 21.48 -11.91 -6.58
N ASP A 717 21.39 -12.92 -5.72
CA ASP A 717 20.20 -13.21 -4.96
C ASP A 717 20.04 -12.15 -3.87
N TRP A 718 19.06 -11.26 -4.06
CA TRP A 718 18.71 -10.20 -3.12
C TRP A 718 17.52 -10.57 -2.23
N THR A 719 16.97 -11.79 -2.32
CA THR A 719 15.78 -12.21 -1.54
C THR A 719 15.98 -12.13 -0.02
N ARG A 720 17.24 -12.03 0.45
CA ARG A 720 17.57 -11.78 1.85
C ARG A 720 17.33 -10.33 2.32
N TRP A 721 17.26 -9.40 1.37
CA TRP A 721 16.98 -7.98 1.54
C TRP A 721 15.94 -7.62 0.48
N PRO A 722 14.67 -8.03 0.64
CA PRO A 722 13.80 -8.14 -0.51
C PRO A 722 13.60 -6.81 -1.23
N THR A 723 13.71 -5.66 -0.53
CA THR A 723 13.65 -4.31 -1.12
C THR A 723 14.89 -3.83 -1.87
N TYR A 724 15.94 -4.65 -1.95
CA TYR A 724 17.22 -4.31 -2.57
C TYR A 724 17.39 -5.07 -3.89
N ASP A 725 16.52 -4.83 -4.85
CA ASP A 725 16.39 -5.54 -6.13
C ASP A 725 16.62 -4.62 -7.35
N LEU A 726 16.41 -5.16 -8.55
CA LEU A 726 16.23 -4.35 -9.75
C LEU A 726 14.79 -4.51 -10.21
N ASP A 727 14.07 -3.42 -10.42
CA ASP A 727 12.71 -3.47 -10.97
C ASP A 727 12.72 -3.14 -12.47
N LEU A 728 11.83 -3.80 -13.20
CA LEU A 728 11.46 -3.46 -14.56
C LEU A 728 10.20 -2.60 -14.60
N TRP A 729 10.26 -1.54 -15.40
CA TRP A 729 9.12 -0.74 -15.81
C TRP A 729 9.01 -0.75 -17.33
N ALA A 730 7.78 -0.70 -17.85
CA ALA A 730 7.53 -0.49 -19.27
C ALA A 730 6.72 0.78 -19.48
N ARG A 731 7.23 1.67 -20.34
CA ARG A 731 6.54 2.87 -20.81
C ARG A 731 5.91 2.58 -22.18
N SER A 732 4.61 2.76 -22.32
CA SER A 732 3.90 2.64 -23.59
C SER A 732 4.24 3.81 -24.54
N PRO A 733 3.92 3.70 -25.84
CA PRO A 733 3.99 4.82 -26.78
C PRO A 733 3.16 6.03 -26.35
N SER A 734 2.00 5.80 -25.71
CA SER A 734 1.18 6.85 -25.09
C SER A 734 1.76 7.41 -23.78
N GLY A 735 2.82 6.82 -23.23
CA GLY A 735 3.45 7.28 -21.99
C GLY A 735 2.86 6.68 -20.72
N ALA A 736 1.95 5.70 -20.82
CA ALA A 736 1.50 4.91 -19.68
C ALA A 736 2.66 4.09 -19.11
N MET A 737 2.73 3.98 -17.78
CA MET A 737 3.84 3.36 -17.07
C MET A 737 3.35 2.12 -16.34
N ILE A 738 4.00 0.98 -16.60
CA ILE A 738 3.59 -0.33 -16.09
C ILE A 738 4.75 -0.91 -15.24
N PRO A 739 4.59 -1.08 -13.92
CA PRO A 739 5.60 -1.69 -13.06
C PRO A 739 5.52 -3.22 -13.06
N PHE A 740 6.66 -3.88 -12.87
CA PHE A 740 6.77 -5.34 -12.77
C PHE A 740 7.51 -5.81 -11.49
N ALA A 741 7.40 -5.05 -10.41
CA ALA A 741 8.13 -5.28 -9.16
C ALA A 741 7.87 -6.67 -8.54
N SER A 742 8.87 -7.55 -8.60
CA SER A 742 8.89 -8.86 -7.94
C SER A 742 9.83 -8.84 -6.74
N ILE A 743 9.60 -9.75 -5.80
CA ILE A 743 10.52 -9.99 -4.68
C ILE A 743 11.76 -10.82 -5.05
N ASP A 744 11.84 -11.35 -6.28
CA ASP A 744 12.90 -12.26 -6.71
C ASP A 744 13.22 -12.17 -8.22
N SER A 745 14.41 -12.63 -8.60
CA SER A 745 14.82 -12.78 -9.99
C SER A 745 14.42 -14.17 -10.53
N PRO A 746 13.94 -14.27 -11.77
CA PRO A 746 13.61 -13.17 -12.69
C PRO A 746 12.25 -12.54 -12.40
N GLU A 747 12.13 -11.25 -12.72
CA GLU A 747 10.86 -10.57 -12.96
C GLU A 747 10.30 -10.96 -14.32
N LEU A 748 8.99 -11.19 -14.39
CA LEU A 748 8.26 -11.57 -15.60
C LEU A 748 6.97 -10.75 -15.74
N GLY A 749 7.03 -9.76 -16.62
CA GLY A 749 5.87 -8.96 -16.99
C GLY A 749 5.11 -9.49 -18.20
N LEU A 750 3.78 -9.38 -18.16
CA LEU A 750 2.92 -9.60 -19.31
C LEU A 750 2.04 -8.37 -19.56
N ILE A 751 2.05 -7.88 -20.80
CA ILE A 751 1.15 -6.82 -21.26
C ILE A 751 0.26 -7.43 -22.34
N GLU A 752 -1.02 -7.59 -22.03
CA GLU A 752 -2.02 -8.04 -22.99
C GLU A 752 -2.44 -6.90 -23.92
N ASN A 753 -2.64 -7.21 -25.20
CA ASN A 753 -3.03 -6.27 -26.26
C ASN A 753 -2.22 -4.95 -26.23
N PRO A 754 -0.88 -5.02 -26.25
CA PRO A 754 -0.04 -3.82 -26.13
C PRO A 754 -0.28 -2.86 -27.29
N GLU A 755 -0.24 -1.56 -26.98
CA GLU A 755 -0.24 -0.50 -27.99
C GLU A 755 0.91 -0.71 -29.01
N PRO A 756 0.66 -0.60 -30.32
CA PRO A 756 1.73 -0.65 -31.30
C PRO A 756 2.62 0.60 -31.24
N GLY A 757 3.90 0.42 -31.50
CA GLY A 757 4.91 1.49 -31.53
C GLY A 757 6.05 1.30 -30.53
N THR A 758 6.79 2.38 -30.27
CA THR A 758 7.97 2.36 -29.41
C THR A 758 7.60 2.29 -27.93
N TRP A 759 7.91 1.17 -27.28
CA TRP A 759 7.90 1.03 -25.83
C TRP A 759 9.28 1.31 -25.25
N THR A 760 9.37 1.87 -24.06
CA THR A 760 10.64 2.02 -23.33
C THR A 760 10.68 1.09 -22.12
N LEU A 761 11.59 0.13 -22.11
CA LEU A 761 11.86 -0.73 -20.96
C LEU A 761 12.88 -0.06 -20.04
N ILE A 762 12.51 0.19 -18.80
CA ILE A 762 13.33 0.93 -17.83
C ILE A 762 13.70 -0.05 -16.71
N VAL A 763 15.00 -0.33 -16.57
CA VAL A 763 15.55 -1.13 -15.48
C VAL A 763 16.12 -0.18 -14.45
N GLN A 764 15.68 -0.33 -13.21
CA GLN A 764 16.04 0.56 -12.12
C GLN A 764 16.61 -0.22 -10.93
N ASP A 765 17.66 0.32 -10.32
CA ASP A 765 18.21 -0.20 -9.07
C ASP A 765 17.43 0.32 -7.85
N PHE A 766 17.00 -0.60 -6.98
CA PHE A 766 16.30 -0.30 -5.72
C PHE A 766 17.23 -0.41 -4.50
N GLY A 767 18.40 0.24 -4.59
CA GLY A 767 19.29 0.43 -3.45
C GLY A 767 20.31 -0.67 -3.24
N THR A 768 20.62 -1.51 -4.25
CA THR A 768 21.52 -2.67 -4.11
C THR A 768 22.85 -2.28 -3.45
N VAL A 769 23.33 -3.11 -2.52
CA VAL A 769 24.45 -2.75 -1.62
C VAL A 769 25.82 -2.89 -2.32
N ILE A 770 25.88 -3.43 -3.54
CA ILE A 770 27.12 -3.61 -4.31
C ILE A 770 27.37 -2.47 -5.29
N HIS A 771 28.65 -2.18 -5.55
CA HIS A 771 29.03 -1.08 -6.44
C HIS A 771 28.52 -1.23 -7.89
N ARG A 772 28.13 -2.43 -8.36
CA ARG A 772 27.54 -2.67 -9.69
C ARG A 772 26.77 -4.01 -9.85
N GLU A 773 25.45 -3.99 -10.05
CA GLU A 773 24.62 -5.17 -10.38
C GLU A 773 24.52 -5.41 -11.89
N ARG A 774 24.72 -6.65 -12.34
CA ARG A 774 24.52 -7.03 -13.75
C ARG A 774 23.13 -7.59 -13.96
N TYR A 775 22.52 -7.17 -15.05
CA TYR A 775 21.18 -7.60 -15.39
C TYR A 775 21.05 -7.98 -16.86
N ARG A 776 19.99 -8.71 -17.18
CA ARG A 776 19.54 -9.02 -18.52
C ARG A 776 18.06 -8.70 -18.60
N VAL A 777 17.67 -7.92 -19.60
CA VAL A 777 16.26 -7.67 -19.92
C VAL A 777 15.93 -8.28 -21.27
N GLU A 778 14.78 -8.92 -21.39
CA GLU A 778 14.32 -9.65 -22.56
C GLU A 778 12.88 -9.27 -22.89
N ALA A 779 12.53 -9.34 -24.17
CA ALA A 779 11.15 -9.17 -24.66
C ALA A 779 10.80 -10.30 -25.64
N PHE A 780 9.56 -10.78 -25.60
CA PHE A 780 9.08 -11.87 -26.44
C PHE A 780 7.57 -11.78 -26.72
N ALA A 781 7.15 -12.23 -27.89
CA ALA A 781 5.75 -12.40 -28.26
C ALA A 781 5.21 -13.74 -27.75
N LEU A 782 4.05 -13.74 -27.08
CA LEU A 782 3.43 -14.99 -26.61
C LEU A 782 2.50 -15.65 -27.62
N ASN A 783 1.94 -14.90 -28.59
CA ASN A 783 1.30 -15.38 -29.82
C ASN A 783 1.07 -14.16 -30.74
N GLY A 784 1.83 -14.04 -31.84
CA GLY A 784 1.82 -12.86 -32.71
C GLY A 784 3.19 -12.65 -33.36
N GLY A 785 3.29 -11.76 -34.36
CA GLY A 785 4.57 -11.49 -35.06
C GLY A 785 5.70 -11.05 -34.10
N PRO A 786 6.98 -11.25 -34.46
CA PRO A 786 8.10 -11.02 -33.54
C PRO A 786 8.18 -9.56 -33.09
N VAL A 787 8.46 -9.32 -31.80
CA VAL A 787 8.84 -8.00 -31.30
C VAL A 787 10.15 -7.58 -31.98
N ARG A 788 10.20 -6.38 -32.56
CA ARG A 788 11.39 -5.88 -33.28
C ARG A 788 11.96 -4.69 -32.54
N ALA A 789 13.14 -4.23 -32.94
CA ALA A 789 13.64 -2.92 -32.50
C ALA A 789 13.51 -1.95 -33.68
N GLU A 790 13.00 -0.74 -33.47
CA GLU A 790 13.33 0.36 -34.38
C GLU A 790 14.79 0.73 -34.12
N GLY A 791 15.62 0.55 -35.14
CA GLY A 791 16.98 1.09 -35.12
C GLY A 791 17.86 0.60 -33.97
N VAL A 792 18.25 -0.68 -34.00
CA VAL A 792 19.65 -1.17 -34.00
C VAL A 792 19.60 -2.67 -33.71
N MET A 793 19.79 -3.46 -34.76
CA MET A 793 20.40 -4.79 -34.59
C MET A 793 21.78 -4.58 -33.97
N ASP A 794 21.96 -5.13 -32.77
CA ASP A 794 23.26 -5.28 -32.11
C ASP A 794 24.01 -3.95 -31.87
N ALA A 795 23.68 -3.25 -30.78
CA ALA A 795 24.64 -2.34 -30.17
C ALA A 795 25.69 -3.15 -29.41
N ALA A 796 26.38 -4.07 -30.11
CA ALA A 796 27.68 -4.52 -29.67
C ALA A 796 28.52 -3.26 -29.47
N ARG A 797 28.67 -2.85 -28.20
CA ARG A 797 29.65 -1.84 -27.81
C ARG A 797 30.95 -2.20 -28.53
N PRO A 798 31.65 -1.23 -29.14
CA PRO A 798 32.88 -1.51 -29.88
C PRO A 798 33.79 -2.36 -29.01
N ARG A 799 34.02 -3.63 -29.37
CA ARG A 799 34.66 -4.61 -28.48
C ARG A 799 36.02 -4.98 -29.02
N ILE A 800 37.05 -4.81 -28.19
CA ILE A 800 38.34 -5.47 -28.44
C ILE A 800 38.15 -6.97 -28.20
N THR A 801 38.16 -7.74 -29.29
CA THR A 801 37.91 -9.19 -29.29
C THR A 801 39.15 -9.96 -28.84
N SER A 802 40.35 -9.52 -29.24
CA SER A 802 41.61 -10.10 -28.80
C SER A 802 42.76 -9.09 -28.80
N VAL A 803 43.74 -9.31 -27.91
CA VAL A 803 45.04 -8.65 -27.98
C VAL A 803 46.13 -9.72 -27.85
N GLY A 804 46.91 -9.92 -28.92
CA GLY A 804 47.89 -11.01 -28.98
C GLY A 804 49.10 -10.68 -29.87
N PRO A 805 50.32 -11.15 -29.53
CA PRO A 805 50.67 -11.91 -28.34
C PRO A 805 50.62 -11.07 -27.05
N ASN A 806 50.07 -11.63 -25.97
CA ASN A 806 49.99 -11.00 -24.65
C ASN A 806 50.22 -12.04 -23.54
N PRO A 807 51.35 -12.00 -22.81
CA PRO A 807 52.36 -10.94 -22.82
C PRO A 807 53.17 -10.85 -24.14
N SER A 808 53.57 -9.63 -24.51
CA SER A 808 54.35 -9.36 -25.73
C SER A 808 55.82 -9.08 -25.42
N ARG A 809 56.74 -9.64 -26.23
CA ARG A 809 58.17 -9.28 -26.28
C ARG A 809 58.49 -8.29 -27.42
N GLY A 810 57.47 -7.82 -28.14
CA GLY A 810 57.59 -6.98 -29.33
C GLY A 810 56.29 -6.20 -29.58
N GLY A 811 55.76 -6.29 -30.81
CA GLY A 811 54.43 -5.74 -31.12
C GLY A 811 53.29 -6.65 -30.66
N THR A 812 52.08 -6.10 -30.51
CA THR A 812 50.84 -6.84 -30.27
C THR A 812 49.76 -6.39 -31.26
N ASP A 813 49.01 -7.35 -31.79
CA ASP A 813 47.83 -7.11 -32.62
C ASP A 813 46.61 -6.93 -31.72
N VAL A 814 45.76 -5.98 -32.08
CA VAL A 814 44.54 -5.58 -31.39
C VAL A 814 43.41 -5.79 -32.39
N SER A 815 42.68 -6.90 -32.23
CA SER A 815 41.52 -7.20 -33.06
C SER A 815 40.25 -6.68 -32.38
N PHE A 816 39.35 -6.07 -33.15
CA PHE A 816 38.09 -5.53 -32.66
C PHE A 816 36.98 -5.66 -33.72
N SER A 817 35.73 -5.56 -33.30
CA SER A 817 34.57 -5.56 -34.20
C SER A 817 33.80 -4.25 -34.07
N LEU A 818 33.34 -3.73 -35.21
CA LEU A 818 32.52 -2.52 -35.29
C LEU A 818 31.10 -2.87 -35.76
N PRO A 819 30.05 -2.36 -35.10
CA PRO A 819 28.67 -2.62 -35.49
C PRO A 819 28.27 -1.87 -36.78
N GLN A 820 28.92 -0.75 -37.07
CA GLN A 820 28.72 0.03 -38.29
C GLN A 820 30.02 0.73 -38.69
N ARG A 821 30.07 1.21 -39.94
CA ARG A 821 31.16 2.07 -40.42
C ARG A 821 31.21 3.35 -39.57
N GLY A 822 32.39 3.74 -39.09
CA GLY A 822 32.53 4.95 -38.29
C GLY A 822 33.97 5.28 -37.89
N PRO A 823 34.20 6.46 -37.29
CA PRO A 823 35.51 6.82 -36.76
C PRO A 823 35.87 5.93 -35.58
N VAL A 824 37.11 5.42 -35.61
CA VAL A 824 37.68 4.63 -34.53
C VAL A 824 39.00 5.22 -34.09
N ARG A 825 39.22 5.17 -32.78
CA ARG A 825 40.49 5.55 -32.21
C ARG A 825 41.02 4.47 -31.29
N VAL A 826 42.20 3.96 -31.59
CA VAL A 826 42.88 2.96 -30.78
C VAL A 826 44.10 3.59 -30.14
N ARG A 827 44.10 3.66 -28.81
CA ARG A 827 45.15 4.30 -28.01
C ARG A 827 45.70 3.36 -26.96
N VAL A 828 46.96 3.55 -26.60
CA VAL A 828 47.65 2.80 -25.54
C VAL A 828 47.96 3.74 -24.40
N TYR A 829 47.59 3.35 -23.18
CA TYR A 829 47.82 4.10 -21.95
C TYR A 829 48.69 3.28 -20.99
N ASP A 830 49.53 3.96 -20.21
CA ASP A 830 50.21 3.34 -19.07
C ASP A 830 49.26 3.24 -17.85
N VAL A 831 49.71 2.60 -16.77
CA VAL A 831 48.90 2.38 -15.56
C VAL A 831 48.46 3.67 -14.85
N THR A 832 49.09 4.81 -15.16
CA THR A 832 48.71 6.12 -14.60
C THR A 832 47.66 6.85 -15.45
N GLY A 833 47.24 6.23 -16.57
CA GLY A 833 46.31 6.84 -17.53
C GLY A 833 46.99 7.78 -18.51
N ARG A 834 48.32 7.87 -18.52
CA ARG A 834 49.05 8.70 -19.48
C ARG A 834 49.08 8.03 -20.85
N LEU A 835 48.78 8.80 -21.90
CA LEU A 835 48.81 8.33 -23.29
C LEU A 835 50.25 7.98 -23.69
N VAL A 836 50.44 6.76 -24.17
CA VAL A 836 51.73 6.20 -24.61
C VAL A 836 51.84 6.22 -26.14
N ARG A 837 50.77 5.83 -26.83
CA ARG A 837 50.72 5.73 -28.29
C ARG A 837 49.30 5.88 -28.84
N THR A 838 49.12 6.62 -29.92
CA THR A 838 47.94 6.47 -30.80
C THR A 838 48.26 5.49 -31.92
N VAL A 839 47.53 4.37 -31.96
CA VAL A 839 47.75 3.25 -32.88
C VAL A 839 46.90 3.39 -34.14
N ALA A 840 45.68 3.89 -33.99
CA ALA A 840 44.78 4.23 -35.10
C ALA A 840 43.90 5.43 -34.71
N ASP A 841 43.62 6.30 -35.68
CA ASP A 841 42.66 7.40 -35.60
C ASP A 841 42.10 7.64 -37.02
N GLU A 842 41.15 6.81 -37.43
CA GLU A 842 40.69 6.72 -38.82
C GLU A 842 39.25 6.20 -38.90
N VAL A 843 38.62 6.26 -40.07
CA VAL A 843 37.31 5.65 -40.31
C VAL A 843 37.49 4.20 -40.75
N ARG A 844 36.76 3.28 -40.11
CA ARG A 844 36.78 1.84 -40.44
C ARG A 844 35.37 1.36 -40.80
N GLU A 845 35.31 0.36 -41.68
CA GLU A 845 34.06 -0.29 -42.11
C GLU A 845 33.47 -1.17 -41.00
N ALA A 846 32.18 -1.48 -41.10
CA ALA A 846 31.51 -2.43 -40.20
C ALA A 846 32.17 -3.82 -40.28
N GLY A 847 32.19 -4.57 -39.17
CA GLY A 847 32.78 -5.90 -39.08
C GLY A 847 34.13 -5.93 -38.36
N ARG A 848 34.88 -7.02 -38.55
CA ARG A 848 36.15 -7.26 -37.85
C ARG A 848 37.29 -6.43 -38.46
N SER A 849 38.00 -5.72 -37.59
CA SER A 849 39.19 -4.94 -37.90
C SER A 849 40.35 -5.32 -36.99
N GLU A 850 41.57 -5.02 -37.43
CA GLU A 850 42.78 -5.29 -36.66
C GLU A 850 43.79 -4.16 -36.85
N VAL A 851 44.42 -3.75 -35.75
CA VAL A 851 45.50 -2.76 -35.73
C VAL A 851 46.65 -3.29 -34.88
N ARG A 852 47.88 -2.89 -35.19
CA ARG A 852 49.07 -3.38 -34.50
C ARG A 852 49.75 -2.27 -33.72
N TRP A 853 49.93 -2.49 -32.41
CA TRP A 853 50.87 -1.68 -31.63
C TRP A 853 52.27 -2.29 -31.74
N ASP A 854 53.24 -1.51 -32.24
CA ASP A 854 54.63 -1.94 -32.45
C ASP A 854 55.48 -1.94 -31.16
N GLY A 855 54.88 -1.64 -30.01
CA GLY A 855 55.56 -1.56 -28.72
C GLY A 855 56.38 -0.27 -28.53
N LYS A 856 56.15 0.76 -29.35
CA LYS A 856 56.78 2.08 -29.23
C LYS A 856 55.81 3.13 -28.71
N THR A 857 56.36 4.23 -28.18
CA THR A 857 55.62 5.44 -27.81
C THR A 857 55.33 6.30 -29.05
N ASP A 858 54.50 7.34 -28.92
CA ASP A 858 54.28 8.35 -29.98
C ASP A 858 55.59 9.05 -30.39
N GLY A 859 56.54 9.19 -29.45
CA GLY A 859 57.88 9.75 -29.72
C GLY A 859 58.85 8.79 -30.42
N GLY A 860 58.41 7.59 -30.82
CA GLY A 860 59.22 6.60 -31.54
C GLY A 860 60.20 5.78 -30.69
N ALA A 861 60.28 6.03 -29.38
CA ALA A 861 61.07 5.24 -28.44
C ALA A 861 60.36 3.92 -28.08
N ASN A 862 61.11 2.90 -27.67
CA ASN A 862 60.51 1.67 -27.13
C ASN A 862 59.77 1.97 -25.81
N ALA A 863 58.53 1.50 -25.69
CA ALA A 863 57.81 1.54 -24.41
C ALA A 863 58.52 0.63 -23.39
N ALA A 864 58.54 0.98 -22.10
CA ALA A 864 59.19 0.16 -21.08
C ALA A 864 58.48 -1.21 -20.91
N ALA A 865 59.16 -2.22 -20.35
CA ALA A 865 58.44 -3.39 -19.85
C ALA A 865 57.47 -2.97 -18.74
N GLY A 866 56.24 -3.51 -18.76
CA GLY A 866 55.19 -3.07 -17.85
C GLY A 866 53.79 -3.41 -18.35
N VAL A 867 52.78 -2.99 -17.57
CA VAL A 867 51.37 -3.16 -17.89
C VAL A 867 50.86 -1.90 -18.62
N TYR A 868 50.11 -2.12 -19.70
CA TYR A 868 49.48 -1.09 -20.51
C TYR A 868 48.01 -1.43 -20.74
N PHE A 869 47.22 -0.43 -21.11
CA PHE A 869 45.83 -0.60 -21.49
C PHE A 869 45.63 -0.08 -22.92
N VAL A 870 45.21 -0.96 -23.81
CA VAL A 870 44.75 -0.57 -25.15
C VAL A 870 43.28 -0.24 -25.04
N ARG A 871 42.89 0.94 -25.52
CA ARG A 871 41.51 1.43 -25.54
C ARG A 871 41.08 1.70 -26.97
N LEU A 872 39.95 1.13 -27.36
CA LEU A 872 39.19 1.45 -28.55
C LEU A 872 38.11 2.47 -28.17
N GLU A 873 38.03 3.58 -28.88
CA GLU A 873 37.04 4.64 -28.72
C GLU A 873 36.30 4.83 -30.05
N THR A 874 34.97 4.88 -30.00
CA THR A 874 34.09 5.22 -31.12
C THR A 874 32.99 6.17 -30.63
N GLU A 875 32.20 6.72 -31.55
CA GLU A 875 31.02 7.53 -31.20
C GLU A 875 30.00 6.77 -30.32
N ARG A 876 30.00 5.44 -30.37
CA ARG A 876 29.09 4.57 -29.60
C ARG A 876 29.67 4.04 -28.29
N GLY A 877 30.88 4.45 -27.91
CA GLY A 877 31.48 4.10 -26.62
C GLY A 877 32.93 3.66 -26.69
N SER A 878 33.42 3.01 -25.63
CA SER A 878 34.81 2.55 -25.58
C SER A 878 34.98 1.17 -24.94
N SER A 879 36.03 0.45 -25.35
CA SER A 879 36.43 -0.85 -24.80
C SER A 879 37.93 -0.87 -24.55
N SER A 880 38.34 -1.49 -23.44
CA SER A 880 39.75 -1.55 -23.05
C SER A 880 40.20 -2.98 -22.77
N ARG A 881 41.44 -3.30 -23.12
CA ARG A 881 42.11 -4.58 -22.81
C ARG A 881 43.52 -4.33 -22.29
N LYS A 882 43.89 -5.12 -21.27
CA LYS A 882 45.23 -5.11 -20.67
C LYS A 882 46.24 -5.76 -21.62
N VAL A 883 47.41 -5.16 -21.76
CA VAL A 883 48.59 -5.69 -22.45
C VAL A 883 49.77 -5.70 -21.49
N VAL A 884 50.49 -6.81 -21.42
CA VAL A 884 51.72 -6.94 -20.64
C VAL A 884 52.90 -6.95 -21.61
N ARG A 885 53.80 -5.97 -21.51
CA ARG A 885 55.04 -5.92 -22.31
C ARG A 885 56.21 -6.44 -21.47
N MET A 886 56.94 -7.40 -22.01
CA MET A 886 58.19 -7.91 -21.46
C MET A 886 59.38 -7.29 -22.21
N ASN A 887 60.56 -7.34 -21.57
CA ASN A 887 61.83 -7.01 -22.24
C ASN A 887 62.20 -8.04 -23.30
#